data_AF-A0A818Y0R2-F1
#
_entry.id   AF-A0A818Y0R2-F1
#
_cell.length_a   1.000
_cell.length_b   1.000
_cell.length_c   1.000
_cell.angle_alpha   90.00
_cell.angle_beta   90.00
_cell.angle_gamma   90.00
#
_symmetry.space_group_name_H-M   'P 1'
#
loop_
_entity.id
_entity.type
_entity.pdbx_description
1 polymer ?
#
loop_
_entity_poly.entity_id
_entity_poly.type
_entity_poly.pdbx_seq_one_letter_code
_entity_poly.pdbx_strand_id
1 'polypeptide(L)'
;MATDVLPNDDFYTNTDEKSLEIFSLIWLDANVNIKDTRDTEIKLRSIINHIKKFQDVKQCQQYIEQTSQKDRLILIVSSRLGREIVSSIIKLRQVISVYVYCTDKKNNEQWALKFTKIKSVVVDLDELVSQITTDHNIQKKIEEPLSINIFSTNVDAGKSILRVNGQFVFSQILIDCLLRLKLTEIDKVELINCCRNEYKGNQTELNNLHEFQQNYSPDKVLWWYTKETFFYKTLNAALRTQNIHMIFLFRSFIYDIYRQLQKSQSKRSLKVYRSQLMSIDELEGLKKNIDQFISINSMFSTSKQRRTALFLLGDITTKIDSERVLFEIDADPEIVNAKPFANISKHSYFPVESEVLFMIGSIFRLNSISLDNGNMWIIKMTLCNDDDHDLKQVLMYMKQQIEDGEMNLRILGNVLWEMGKFDLAEKYFTRSLQQLPSNDPLHISLYEDLGKLASQRGDYDMSMKWRQKLLTFKDKNPLATNVSANKTNDSLSKFIRQTLFAFKKPPQLTVNPININTKWKQHGITIAGGNGYGNKLNQLPHPQSIYIDDNHQTIYIADFGNDRIVEWKYGAQNGQVIAGGNGKGNGSDQLKCPTDVIVDKKNGSLIICDYGNSRVVQWSRQNGTNGETIISDIDCRGLTMDKNGSLYVSDWRTNEVRRWKEGETEGTIVAGGDGQGDHLNQLHRPNYIFVDEDHSVYVSDCLNHRVMKWMRGAEEGIVVAGGKGQGNSLAQLSCPTGMIIDHLGNVYVADSKNHRIMRWCEGSTEGSIILGGNGDGEQPNQLYHPSGLSFDVEGNLYVVDCWNHRIQKFDIDLN
;
A
#
# COMPACT_ATOMS: atom_id res chain seq x y z
N MET A 1 -19.58 55.06 52.89
CA MET A 1 -20.82 55.58 52.28
C MET A 1 -20.94 55.01 50.87
N ALA A 2 -22.15 54.53 50.54
CA ALA A 2 -22.69 54.12 49.23
C ALA A 2 -21.88 53.09 48.40
N THR A 3 -22.27 51.80 48.30
CA THR A 3 -23.42 51.14 47.63
C THR A 3 -23.31 51.05 46.10
N ASP A 4 -23.34 49.79 45.65
CA ASP A 4 -23.92 49.20 44.44
C ASP A 4 -23.61 49.78 43.05
N VAL A 5 -23.28 48.88 42.12
CA VAL A 5 -24.19 48.38 41.07
C VAL A 5 -23.33 47.65 40.01
N LEU A 6 -23.58 46.36 39.83
CA LEU A 6 -23.24 45.60 38.62
C LEU A 6 -23.91 46.25 37.40
N PRO A 7 -23.24 46.38 36.25
CA PRO A 7 -23.95 46.33 34.98
C PRO A 7 -23.96 44.87 34.51
N ASN A 8 -25.12 44.24 34.64
CA ASN A 8 -25.64 43.45 33.53
C ASN A 8 -25.87 44.45 32.40
N ASP A 9 -25.28 44.20 31.23
CA ASP A 9 -25.92 44.58 29.98
C ASP A 9 -25.54 43.61 28.88
N ASP A 10 -26.60 43.09 28.28
CA ASP A 10 -26.66 42.22 27.14
C ASP A 10 -25.82 42.71 25.96
N PHE A 11 -24.96 41.83 25.46
CA PHE A 11 -24.66 41.78 24.02
C PHE A 11 -24.82 40.35 23.53
N TYR A 12 -26.08 39.90 23.48
CA TYR A 12 -26.53 39.07 22.37
C TYR A 12 -26.67 39.95 21.13
N THR A 13 -25.61 40.07 20.34
CA THR A 13 -25.74 40.34 18.90
C THR A 13 -24.61 39.64 18.15
N ASN A 14 -25.00 38.58 17.43
CA ASN A 14 -24.53 38.17 16.12
C ASN A 14 -23.12 38.65 15.70
N THR A 15 -22.18 37.72 15.68
CA THR A 15 -21.70 37.09 14.43
C THR A 15 -20.71 36.00 14.83
N ASP A 16 -21.26 34.83 15.17
CA ASP A 16 -20.50 33.58 15.25
C ASP A 16 -20.09 33.19 13.81
N GLU A 17 -19.16 33.93 13.20
CA GLU A 17 -18.53 33.56 11.93
C GLU A 17 -17.59 32.37 12.17
N LYS A 18 -18.20 31.19 12.31
CA LYS A 18 -17.53 29.90 12.46
C LYS A 18 -17.14 29.39 11.09
N SER A 19 -15.84 29.41 10.81
CA SER A 19 -15.33 28.91 9.53
C SER A 19 -15.34 27.38 9.43
N LEU A 20 -15.72 26.88 8.27
CA LEU A 20 -15.93 25.47 7.91
C LEU A 20 -14.75 25.02 7.01
N GLU A 21 -13.74 24.38 7.59
CA GLU A 21 -12.56 23.99 6.82
C GLU A 21 -12.66 22.58 6.21
N ILE A 22 -13.66 21.79 6.59
CA ILE A 22 -13.70 20.36 6.19
C ILE A 22 -13.98 20.19 4.69
N PHE A 23 -14.26 21.28 3.95
CA PHE A 23 -14.64 21.21 2.54
C PHE A 23 -13.79 22.09 1.63
N SER A 24 -13.43 21.58 0.44
CA SER A 24 -13.17 22.50 -0.67
C SER A 24 -14.52 22.92 -1.24
N LEU A 25 -14.81 24.23 -1.18
CA LEU A 25 -15.94 24.81 -1.86
C LEU A 25 -15.59 24.96 -3.33
N ILE A 26 -16.28 24.21 -4.17
CA ILE A 26 -16.11 24.28 -5.60
C ILE A 26 -17.19 25.21 -6.14
N TRP A 27 -16.77 26.37 -6.64
CA TRP A 27 -17.65 27.33 -7.30
C TRP A 27 -17.55 27.14 -8.80
N LEU A 28 -18.60 26.60 -9.39
CA LEU A 28 -18.73 26.47 -10.83
C LEU A 28 -19.41 27.74 -11.37
N ASP A 29 -18.83 28.38 -12.38
CA ASP A 29 -19.32 29.65 -13.00
C ASP A 29 -18.78 30.93 -12.35
N ALA A 30 -17.45 31.10 -12.36
CA ALA A 30 -16.74 32.18 -11.67
C ALA A 30 -16.90 33.61 -12.23
N ASN A 31 -17.62 33.79 -13.35
CA ASN A 31 -17.67 35.07 -14.09
C ASN A 31 -19.02 35.81 -13.99
N VAL A 32 -19.95 35.34 -13.16
CA VAL A 32 -21.20 36.08 -12.91
C VAL A 32 -20.87 37.28 -11.99
N ASN A 33 -20.75 38.46 -12.61
CA ASN A 33 -20.61 39.79 -12.01
C ASN A 33 -19.34 40.07 -11.16
N ILE A 34 -18.30 40.64 -11.79
CA ILE A 34 -16.91 40.77 -11.28
C ILE A 34 -16.79 41.60 -9.98
N LYS A 35 -17.71 42.55 -9.70
CA LYS A 35 -17.73 43.31 -8.43
C LYS A 35 -18.34 42.50 -7.29
N ASP A 36 -19.47 41.85 -7.52
CA ASP A 36 -20.13 40.98 -6.53
C ASP A 36 -19.29 39.72 -6.24
N THR A 37 -18.44 39.27 -7.17
CA THR A 37 -17.61 38.07 -7.00
C THR A 37 -16.60 38.22 -5.85
N ARG A 38 -16.06 39.43 -5.62
CA ARG A 38 -15.07 39.66 -4.54
C ARG A 38 -15.72 39.68 -3.16
N ASP A 39 -16.86 40.34 -3.04
CA ASP A 39 -17.66 40.36 -1.80
C ASP A 39 -18.26 38.98 -1.51
N THR A 40 -18.66 38.24 -2.56
CA THR A 40 -19.08 36.84 -2.48
C THR A 40 -17.94 35.96 -1.99
N GLU A 41 -16.73 36.13 -2.52
CA GLU A 41 -15.57 35.36 -2.09
C GLU A 41 -15.19 35.69 -0.63
N ILE A 42 -15.27 36.95 -0.21
CA ILE A 42 -15.03 37.34 1.19
C ILE A 42 -16.07 36.70 2.13
N LYS A 43 -17.37 36.80 1.79
CA LYS A 43 -18.45 36.19 2.58
C LYS A 43 -18.33 34.67 2.64
N LEU A 44 -18.03 33.99 1.53
CA LEU A 44 -17.79 32.55 1.55
C LEU A 44 -16.52 32.21 2.33
N ARG A 45 -15.46 33.02 2.28
CA ARG A 45 -14.23 32.79 3.07
C ARG A 45 -14.42 32.94 4.57
N SER A 46 -15.46 33.64 5.03
CA SER A 46 -15.86 33.64 6.45
C SER A 46 -16.30 32.25 6.93
N ILE A 47 -16.86 31.44 6.01
CA ILE A 47 -17.33 30.09 6.28
C ILE A 47 -16.46 28.99 5.65
N ILE A 48 -15.45 29.26 4.82
CA ILE A 48 -14.64 28.17 4.22
C ILE A 48 -13.25 28.61 3.79
N ASN A 49 -12.23 27.77 4.01
CA ASN A 49 -10.84 28.17 3.75
C ASN A 49 -10.39 27.87 2.32
N HIS A 50 -10.85 26.75 1.77
CA HIS A 50 -10.47 26.29 0.44
C HIS A 50 -11.60 26.52 -0.56
N ILE A 51 -11.56 27.68 -1.25
CA ILE A 51 -12.45 27.95 -2.38
C ILE A 51 -11.69 27.68 -3.68
N LYS A 52 -12.18 26.76 -4.51
CA LYS A 52 -11.71 26.54 -5.87
C LYS A 52 -12.79 26.93 -6.86
N LYS A 53 -12.37 27.67 -7.89
CA LYS A 53 -13.27 28.20 -8.92
C LYS A 53 -12.99 27.49 -10.24
N PHE A 54 -14.03 27.03 -10.91
CA PHE A 54 -13.92 26.38 -12.22
C PHE A 54 -14.91 27.02 -13.20
N GLN A 55 -14.45 27.18 -14.43
CA GLN A 55 -15.26 27.65 -15.55
C GLN A 55 -15.64 26.51 -16.51
N ASP A 56 -14.93 25.39 -16.43
CA ASP A 56 -15.09 24.23 -17.29
C ASP A 56 -15.55 23.01 -16.49
N VAL A 57 -16.60 22.34 -16.98
CA VAL A 57 -17.21 21.18 -16.34
C VAL A 57 -16.24 20.00 -16.29
N LYS A 58 -15.44 19.77 -17.35
CA LYS A 58 -14.49 18.65 -17.39
C LYS A 58 -13.34 18.86 -16.42
N GLN A 59 -12.81 20.07 -16.31
CA GLN A 59 -11.76 20.40 -15.33
C GLN A 59 -12.26 20.25 -13.90
N CYS A 60 -13.49 20.71 -13.63
CA CYS A 60 -14.11 20.53 -12.33
C CYS A 60 -14.32 19.05 -12.00
N GLN A 61 -14.86 18.28 -12.95
CA GLN A 61 -15.07 16.84 -12.79
C GLN A 61 -13.75 16.09 -12.56
N GLN A 62 -12.73 16.34 -13.38
CA GLN A 62 -11.40 15.73 -13.21
C GLN A 62 -10.81 16.05 -11.84
N TYR A 63 -10.94 17.29 -11.36
CA TYR A 63 -10.47 17.67 -10.03
C TYR A 63 -11.22 16.90 -8.93
N ILE A 64 -12.54 16.79 -9.03
CA ILE A 64 -13.37 16.05 -8.07
C ILE A 64 -13.01 14.56 -8.07
N GLU A 65 -12.83 13.96 -9.25
CA GLU A 65 -12.48 12.54 -9.41
C GLU A 65 -11.06 12.22 -8.91
N GLN A 66 -10.11 13.15 -9.08
CA GLN A 66 -8.75 13.03 -8.55
C GLN A 66 -8.64 13.34 -7.05
N THR A 67 -9.64 14.02 -6.47
CA THR A 67 -9.68 14.31 -5.04
C THR A 67 -9.92 13.03 -4.25
N SER A 68 -9.19 12.85 -3.13
CA SER A 68 -9.29 11.65 -2.32
C SER A 68 -10.73 11.41 -1.86
N GLN A 69 -11.19 10.16 -1.88
CA GLN A 69 -12.48 9.77 -1.29
C GLN A 69 -12.56 10.07 0.22
N LYS A 70 -11.42 10.32 0.87
CA LYS A 70 -11.33 10.76 2.26
C LYS A 70 -11.61 12.25 2.43
N ASP A 71 -11.40 13.06 1.40
CA ASP A 71 -11.66 14.49 1.41
C ASP A 71 -13.15 14.76 1.17
N ARG A 72 -13.61 15.94 1.55
CA ARG A 72 -15.01 16.33 1.39
C ARG A 72 -15.11 17.61 0.58
N LEU A 73 -16.13 17.66 -0.26
CA LEU A 73 -16.35 18.73 -1.23
C LEU A 73 -17.78 19.21 -1.09
N ILE A 74 -17.93 20.52 -0.84
CA ILE A 74 -19.19 21.22 -0.99
C ILE A 74 -19.16 21.86 -2.37
N LEU A 75 -20.17 21.58 -3.17
CA LEU A 75 -20.26 22.13 -4.52
C LEU A 75 -21.32 23.23 -4.53
N ILE A 76 -20.96 24.39 -5.06
CA ILE A 76 -21.91 25.44 -5.41
C ILE A 76 -21.99 25.49 -6.93
N VAL A 77 -23.18 25.22 -7.47
CA VAL A 77 -23.42 25.19 -8.91
C VAL A 77 -24.43 26.24 -9.35
N SER A 78 -24.20 26.80 -10.54
CA SER A 78 -25.22 27.56 -11.28
C SER A 78 -26.21 26.63 -11.98
N SER A 79 -27.37 27.17 -12.38
CA SER A 79 -28.49 26.39 -12.93
C SER A 79 -28.19 25.66 -14.24
N ARG A 80 -27.29 26.17 -15.09
CA ARG A 80 -26.92 25.52 -16.36
C ARG A 80 -25.83 24.47 -16.15
N LEU A 81 -24.67 24.88 -15.67
CA LEU A 81 -23.51 23.99 -15.53
C LEU A 81 -23.73 22.94 -14.42
N GLY A 82 -24.55 23.26 -13.41
CA GLY A 82 -24.99 22.31 -12.40
C GLY A 82 -25.74 21.11 -12.97
N ARG A 83 -26.60 21.31 -13.98
CA ARG A 83 -27.36 20.21 -14.62
C ARG A 83 -26.46 19.24 -15.38
N GLU A 84 -25.34 19.74 -15.92
CA GLU A 84 -24.38 18.94 -16.67
C GLU A 84 -23.47 18.13 -15.74
N ILE A 85 -22.95 18.75 -14.67
CA ILE A 85 -21.98 18.08 -13.81
C ILE A 85 -22.62 17.16 -12.77
N VAL A 86 -23.75 17.58 -12.16
CA VAL A 86 -24.31 16.91 -10.96
C VAL A 86 -24.56 15.43 -11.23
N SER A 87 -25.16 15.04 -12.36
CA SER A 87 -25.45 13.63 -12.65
C SER A 87 -24.21 12.73 -12.69
N SER A 88 -23.05 13.28 -13.08
CA SER A 88 -21.77 12.55 -13.17
C SER A 88 -21.05 12.40 -11.83
N ILE A 89 -21.15 13.39 -10.94
CA ILE A 89 -20.37 13.44 -9.69
C ILE A 89 -21.19 13.17 -8.43
N ILE A 90 -22.52 13.22 -8.47
CA ILE A 90 -23.38 13.14 -7.28
C ILE A 90 -23.19 11.81 -6.53
N LYS A 91 -22.80 10.74 -7.23
CA LYS A 91 -22.52 9.42 -6.64
C LYS A 91 -21.16 9.34 -5.96
N LEU A 92 -20.24 10.26 -6.24
CA LEU A 92 -18.89 10.25 -5.67
C LEU A 92 -18.92 10.55 -4.17
N ARG A 93 -18.21 9.75 -3.37
CA ARG A 93 -18.18 9.81 -1.90
C ARG A 93 -17.69 11.17 -1.39
N GLN A 94 -16.69 11.73 -2.05
CA GLN A 94 -16.08 13.01 -1.71
C GLN A 94 -17.03 14.20 -1.91
N VAL A 95 -18.07 14.08 -2.73
CA VAL A 95 -19.11 15.12 -2.88
C VAL A 95 -20.17 14.93 -1.80
N ILE A 96 -20.21 15.83 -0.83
CA ILE A 96 -21.04 15.67 0.37
C ILE A 96 -22.34 16.48 0.34
N SER A 97 -22.34 17.64 -0.31
CA SER A 97 -23.50 18.51 -0.45
C SER A 97 -23.33 19.41 -1.67
N VAL A 98 -24.43 19.61 -2.37
CA VAL A 98 -24.53 20.49 -3.53
C VAL A 98 -25.55 21.58 -3.20
N TYR A 99 -25.15 22.84 -3.35
CA TYR A 99 -26.02 23.99 -3.24
C TYR A 99 -26.18 24.60 -4.63
N VAL A 100 -27.42 24.87 -5.02
CA VAL A 100 -27.72 25.46 -6.31
C VAL A 100 -27.95 26.94 -6.10
N TYR A 101 -27.00 27.76 -6.55
CA TYR A 101 -27.11 29.22 -6.48
C TYR A 101 -27.57 29.75 -7.84
N CYS A 102 -28.82 30.21 -7.93
CA CYS A 102 -29.42 30.60 -9.20
C CYS A 102 -30.54 31.63 -9.04
N THR A 103 -30.85 32.38 -10.09
CA THR A 103 -31.92 33.39 -10.11
C THR A 103 -33.32 32.78 -10.31
N ASP A 104 -33.44 31.61 -10.94
CA ASP A 104 -34.71 30.92 -11.24
C ASP A 104 -34.94 29.74 -10.30
N LYS A 105 -35.40 30.03 -9.08
CA LYS A 105 -35.60 29.05 -8.00
C LYS A 105 -36.56 27.93 -8.41
N LYS A 106 -37.73 28.28 -8.95
CA LYS A 106 -38.84 27.34 -9.19
C LYS A 106 -38.50 26.22 -10.18
N ASN A 107 -37.80 26.55 -11.27
CA ASN A 107 -37.38 25.55 -12.27
C ASN A 107 -36.22 24.66 -11.80
N ASN A 108 -35.41 25.13 -10.86
CA ASN A 108 -34.29 24.37 -10.31
C ASN A 108 -34.68 23.54 -9.09
N GLU A 109 -35.69 23.94 -8.31
CA GLU A 109 -36.25 23.12 -7.23
C GLU A 109 -36.79 21.78 -7.72
N GLN A 110 -37.58 21.77 -8.80
CA GLN A 110 -38.11 20.53 -9.37
C GLN A 110 -37.02 19.58 -9.90
N TRP A 111 -35.93 20.14 -10.42
CA TRP A 111 -34.77 19.36 -10.85
C TRP A 111 -33.96 18.86 -9.65
N ALA A 112 -33.76 19.71 -8.64
CA ALA A 112 -33.02 19.42 -7.43
C ALA A 112 -33.63 18.26 -6.63
N LEU A 113 -34.97 18.16 -6.59
CA LEU A 113 -35.70 17.07 -5.94
C LEU A 113 -35.33 15.67 -6.49
N LYS A 114 -34.73 15.58 -7.68
CA LYS A 114 -34.26 14.31 -8.26
C LYS A 114 -32.95 13.82 -7.65
N PHE A 115 -32.23 14.64 -6.90
CA PHE A 115 -30.89 14.34 -6.38
C PHE A 115 -30.79 14.59 -4.88
N THR A 116 -30.53 13.53 -4.13
CA THR A 116 -30.53 13.53 -2.65
C THR A 116 -29.43 14.37 -2.00
N LYS A 117 -28.33 14.63 -2.72
CA LYS A 117 -27.22 15.48 -2.22
C LYS A 117 -27.38 16.95 -2.56
N ILE A 118 -28.41 17.35 -3.33
CA ILE A 118 -28.75 18.76 -3.47
C ILE A 118 -29.52 19.20 -2.23
N LYS A 119 -28.93 20.11 -1.45
CA LYS A 119 -29.44 20.53 -0.15
C LYS A 119 -30.47 21.65 -0.25
N SER A 120 -30.17 22.65 -1.06
CA SER A 120 -31.08 23.76 -1.28
C SER A 120 -30.84 24.42 -2.63
N VAL A 121 -31.88 25.11 -3.10
CA VAL A 121 -31.84 26.03 -4.23
C VAL A 121 -32.04 27.43 -3.66
N VAL A 122 -31.00 28.25 -3.75
CA VAL A 122 -30.93 29.56 -3.11
C VAL A 122 -30.71 30.66 -4.14
N VAL A 123 -31.33 31.80 -3.88
CA VAL A 123 -31.30 32.98 -4.74
C VAL A 123 -30.45 34.11 -4.13
N ASP A 124 -30.24 34.06 -2.82
CA ASP A 124 -29.52 35.04 -2.04
C ASP A 124 -28.26 34.43 -1.39
N LEU A 125 -27.20 35.25 -1.28
CA LEU A 125 -25.91 34.81 -0.77
C LEU A 125 -25.92 34.66 0.76
N ASP A 126 -26.64 35.50 1.48
CA ASP A 126 -26.73 35.40 2.95
C ASP A 126 -27.59 34.19 3.34
N GLU A 127 -28.63 33.87 2.56
CA GLU A 127 -29.38 32.60 2.64
C GLU A 127 -28.45 31.39 2.41
N LEU A 128 -27.62 31.42 1.35
CA LEU A 128 -26.65 30.37 1.03
C LEU A 128 -25.64 30.15 2.18
N VAL A 129 -25.05 31.22 2.68
CA VAL A 129 -24.09 31.19 3.79
C VAL A 129 -24.75 30.66 5.06
N SER A 130 -25.95 31.14 5.39
CA SER A 130 -26.73 30.69 6.54
C SER A 130 -27.08 29.20 6.46
N GLN A 131 -27.51 28.72 5.28
CA GLN A 131 -27.87 27.32 5.08
C GLN A 131 -26.65 26.40 5.16
N ILE A 132 -25.54 26.76 4.51
CA ILE A 132 -24.28 26.00 4.62
C ILE A 132 -23.82 25.94 6.08
N THR A 133 -23.90 27.05 6.81
CA THR A 133 -23.51 27.12 8.22
C THR A 133 -24.41 26.27 9.11
N THR A 134 -25.72 26.28 8.86
CA THR A 134 -26.73 25.51 9.61
C THR A 134 -26.58 24.01 9.36
N ASP A 135 -26.51 23.60 8.10
CA ASP A 135 -26.31 22.20 7.70
C ASP A 135 -24.98 21.66 8.27
N HIS A 136 -23.94 22.50 8.30
CA HIS A 136 -22.67 22.14 8.91
C HIS A 136 -22.76 21.99 10.43
N ASN A 137 -23.45 22.89 11.14
CA ASN A 137 -23.60 22.81 12.59
C ASN A 137 -24.28 21.49 13.03
N ILE A 138 -25.17 20.94 12.20
CA ILE A 138 -25.79 19.62 12.40
C ILE A 138 -24.79 18.48 12.10
N GLN A 139 -23.82 18.65 11.19
CA GLN A 139 -22.84 17.63 10.79
C GLN A 139 -21.59 17.52 11.71
N LYS A 140 -21.41 18.46 12.66
CA LYS A 140 -20.15 18.78 13.36
C LYS A 140 -19.42 17.67 14.15
N LYS A 141 -20.12 16.67 14.71
CA LYS A 141 -19.49 15.55 15.47
C LYS A 141 -19.79 14.15 14.94
N ILE A 142 -20.76 14.06 14.04
CA ILE A 142 -21.51 12.83 13.72
C ILE A 142 -21.08 12.24 12.37
N GLU A 143 -20.64 13.08 11.43
CA GLU A 143 -20.36 12.58 10.09
C GLU A 143 -18.88 12.26 9.86
N GLU A 144 -17.92 12.66 10.72
CA GLU A 144 -16.49 12.31 10.51
C GLU A 144 -16.28 10.79 10.43
N PRO A 145 -15.93 10.23 9.25
CA PRO A 145 -15.74 8.80 9.12
C PRO A 145 -14.57 8.41 10.01
N LEU A 146 -14.82 7.44 10.87
CA LEU A 146 -13.76 6.85 11.67
C LEU A 146 -12.79 6.17 10.72
N SER A 147 -11.51 6.50 10.84
CA SER A 147 -10.45 5.76 10.16
C SER A 147 -10.25 4.44 10.89
N ILE A 148 -11.13 3.49 10.61
CA ILE A 148 -11.16 2.15 11.19
C ILE A 148 -10.20 1.25 10.40
N ASN A 149 -9.21 0.70 11.08
CA ASN A 149 -8.42 -0.41 10.58
C ASN A 149 -8.88 -1.68 11.30
N ILE A 150 -9.17 -2.72 10.53
CA ILE A 150 -9.54 -4.03 11.06
C ILE A 150 -8.29 -4.93 11.01
N PHE A 151 -8.10 -5.70 12.08
CA PHE A 151 -6.97 -6.60 12.30
C PHE A 151 -7.52 -7.96 12.74
N SER A 152 -6.96 -9.05 12.21
CA SER A 152 -7.32 -10.42 12.63
C SER A 152 -6.15 -11.17 13.26
N THR A 153 -6.44 -11.83 14.39
CA THR A 153 -5.54 -12.77 15.08
C THR A 153 -5.77 -14.23 14.67
N ASN A 154 -6.86 -14.51 13.94
CA ASN A 154 -7.11 -15.82 13.37
C ASN A 154 -6.15 -16.02 12.21
N VAL A 155 -4.99 -16.61 12.53
CA VAL A 155 -4.05 -17.14 11.55
C VAL A 155 -4.72 -18.34 10.90
N ASP A 156 -5.34 -18.15 9.73
CA ASP A 156 -5.42 -19.24 8.77
C ASP A 156 -3.99 -19.73 8.57
N ALA A 157 -3.73 -21.01 8.88
CA ALA A 157 -2.41 -21.62 8.86
C ALA A 157 -1.66 -21.22 7.58
N GLY A 158 -0.69 -20.29 7.69
CA GLY A 158 0.13 -19.85 6.55
C GLY A 158 0.37 -18.35 6.36
N LYS A 159 -0.31 -17.43 7.07
CA LYS A 159 -0.06 -15.98 6.94
C LYS A 159 0.83 -15.42 8.06
N SER A 160 1.95 -14.79 7.71
CA SER A 160 2.78 -14.00 8.65
C SER A 160 1.95 -12.86 9.26
N ILE A 161 2.15 -12.59 10.55
CA ILE A 161 1.52 -11.48 11.32
C ILE A 161 1.68 -10.14 10.58
N LEU A 162 2.77 -9.95 9.82
CA LEU A 162 3.04 -8.78 8.98
C LEU A 162 2.14 -8.65 7.75
N ARG A 163 1.72 -9.76 7.13
CA ARG A 163 0.95 -9.76 5.87
C ARG A 163 -0.53 -9.42 6.09
N VAL A 164 -1.13 -9.96 7.15
CA VAL A 164 -2.54 -9.70 7.46
C VAL A 164 -2.71 -8.28 8.02
N ASN A 165 -1.67 -7.76 8.66
CA ASN A 165 -1.82 -6.64 9.58
C ASN A 165 -0.75 -5.53 9.43
N GLY A 166 0.07 -5.55 8.38
CA GLY A 166 1.18 -4.62 8.22
C GLY A 166 0.77 -3.15 8.33
N GLN A 167 -0.33 -2.75 7.69
CA GLN A 167 -0.83 -1.38 7.79
C GLN A 167 -1.28 -1.00 9.21
N PHE A 168 -1.89 -1.94 9.95
CA PHE A 168 -2.25 -1.75 11.36
C PHE A 168 -0.99 -1.62 12.22
N VAL A 169 -0.05 -2.55 12.10
CA VAL A 169 1.22 -2.60 12.85
C VAL A 169 2.03 -1.33 12.62
N PHE A 170 2.23 -0.93 11.37
CA PHE A 170 2.96 0.29 11.03
C PHE A 170 2.23 1.56 11.48
N SER A 171 0.90 1.60 11.43
CA SER A 171 0.14 2.73 11.98
C SER A 171 0.37 2.88 13.49
N GLN A 172 0.35 1.76 14.21
CA GLN A 172 0.56 1.75 15.66
C GLN A 172 2.00 2.11 16.03
N ILE A 173 2.99 1.57 15.31
CA ILE A 173 4.42 1.93 15.44
C ILE A 173 4.62 3.41 15.16
N LEU A 174 4.01 3.96 14.11
CA LEU A 174 4.12 5.37 13.77
C LEU A 174 3.58 6.26 14.89
N ILE A 175 2.39 5.96 15.41
CA ILE A 175 1.79 6.72 16.52
C ILE A 175 2.72 6.69 17.74
N ASP A 176 3.21 5.52 18.12
CA ASP A 176 4.10 5.35 19.26
C ASP A 176 5.45 6.08 19.07
N CYS A 177 6.04 5.99 17.88
CA CYS A 177 7.22 6.77 17.52
C CYS A 177 6.99 8.27 17.72
N LEU A 178 5.87 8.79 17.23
CA LEU A 178 5.55 10.21 17.32
C LEU A 178 5.36 10.69 18.77
N LEU A 179 4.81 9.85 19.65
CA LEU A 179 4.62 10.16 21.06
C LEU A 179 5.92 10.18 21.87
N ARG A 180 6.91 9.36 21.49
CA ARG A 180 8.20 9.22 22.19
C ARG A 180 9.31 10.15 21.68
N LEU A 181 9.13 10.77 20.51
CA LEU A 181 10.10 11.71 19.94
C LEU A 181 10.29 12.94 20.82
N LYS A 182 11.54 13.41 20.91
CA LYS A 182 11.88 14.65 21.60
C LYS A 182 11.07 15.84 21.05
N LEU A 183 10.52 16.62 21.97
CA LEU A 183 9.69 17.79 21.66
C LEU A 183 10.61 19.01 21.48
N THR A 184 10.38 19.80 20.43
CA THR A 184 11.13 21.04 20.19
C THR A 184 10.19 22.21 19.90
N GLU A 185 10.57 23.41 20.35
CA GLU A 185 9.80 24.63 20.09
C GLU A 185 9.78 25.02 18.60
N ILE A 186 10.80 24.60 17.84
CA ILE A 186 10.88 24.84 16.40
C ILE A 186 9.68 24.22 15.67
N ASP A 187 9.26 23.02 16.10
CA ASP A 187 8.13 22.33 15.47
C ASP A 187 6.79 23.04 15.75
N LYS A 188 6.65 23.68 16.92
CA LYS A 188 5.47 24.50 17.23
C LYS A 188 5.42 25.74 16.33
N VAL A 189 6.56 26.40 16.12
CA VAL A 189 6.63 27.55 15.21
C VAL A 189 6.29 27.13 13.77
N GLU A 190 6.80 25.99 13.32
CA GLU A 190 6.50 25.42 12.00
C GLU A 190 5.00 25.10 11.88
N LEU A 191 4.38 24.48 12.89
CA LEU A 191 2.93 24.23 12.93
C LEU A 191 2.13 25.52 12.75
N ILE A 192 2.45 26.54 13.53
CA ILE A 192 1.71 27.81 13.48
C ILE A 192 1.88 28.48 12.11
N ASN A 193 3.06 28.39 11.49
CA ASN A 193 3.26 28.92 10.14
C ASN A 193 2.46 28.15 9.10
N CYS A 194 2.40 26.81 9.20
CA CYS A 194 1.54 25.98 8.36
C CYS A 194 0.07 26.39 8.51
N CYS A 195 -0.44 26.48 9.73
CA CYS A 195 -1.81 26.92 10.00
C CYS A 195 -2.04 28.35 9.48
N ARG A 196 -1.13 29.30 9.73
CA ARG A 196 -1.29 30.68 9.24
C ARG A 196 -1.39 30.74 7.72
N ASN A 197 -0.66 29.88 7.02
CA ASN A 197 -0.75 29.78 5.57
C ASN A 197 -2.07 29.11 5.12
N GLU A 198 -2.50 28.08 5.82
CA GLU A 198 -3.77 27.38 5.59
C GLU A 198 -4.98 28.32 5.78
N TYR A 199 -4.98 29.12 6.85
CA TYR A 199 -6.02 30.07 7.23
C TYR A 199 -5.80 31.50 6.68
N LYS A 200 -4.92 31.70 5.70
CA LYS A 200 -4.51 33.06 5.22
C LYS A 200 -5.67 33.96 4.79
N GLY A 201 -6.84 33.40 4.48
CA GLY A 201 -8.06 34.12 4.10
C GLY A 201 -9.18 34.13 5.15
N ASN A 202 -8.93 33.65 6.37
CA ASN A 202 -9.94 33.45 7.40
C ASN A 202 -9.53 34.17 8.69
N GLN A 203 -10.09 35.36 8.89
CA GLN A 203 -9.69 36.23 9.99
C GLN A 203 -10.06 35.65 11.36
N THR A 204 -11.17 34.93 11.47
CA THR A 204 -11.60 34.28 12.73
C THR A 204 -10.58 33.25 13.18
N GLU A 205 -10.14 32.35 12.30
CA GLU A 205 -9.15 31.34 12.67
C GLU A 205 -7.76 31.93 12.86
N LEU A 206 -7.40 32.98 12.13
CA LEU A 206 -6.17 33.72 12.38
C LEU A 206 -6.17 34.38 13.77
N ASN A 207 -7.32 34.89 14.23
CA ASN A 207 -7.48 35.42 15.58
C ASN A 207 -7.40 34.30 16.63
N ASN A 208 -8.07 33.16 16.40
CA ASN A 208 -7.96 31.97 17.27
C ASN A 208 -6.53 31.46 17.36
N LEU A 209 -5.80 31.44 16.24
CA LEU A 209 -4.40 31.05 16.16
C LEU A 209 -3.52 32.01 16.97
N HIS A 210 -3.77 33.32 16.87
CA HIS A 210 -3.07 34.32 17.67
C HIS A 210 -3.37 34.18 19.17
N GLU A 211 -4.64 33.98 19.56
CA GLU A 211 -5.04 33.70 20.94
C GLU A 211 -4.36 32.44 21.47
N PHE A 212 -4.30 31.38 20.66
CA PHE A 212 -3.61 30.15 21.00
C PHE A 212 -2.12 30.38 21.23
N GLN A 213 -1.43 31.11 20.34
CA GLN A 213 -0.01 31.41 20.52
C GLN A 213 0.30 32.14 21.83
N GLN A 214 -0.61 33.00 22.31
CA GLN A 214 -0.42 33.77 23.53
C GLN A 214 -0.83 33.00 24.80
N ASN A 215 -1.93 32.25 24.74
CA ASN A 215 -2.60 31.70 25.91
C ASN A 215 -2.48 30.18 26.07
N TYR A 216 -1.81 29.49 25.14
CA TYR A 216 -1.61 28.06 25.22
C TYR A 216 -0.79 27.67 26.46
N SER A 217 -1.25 26.64 27.15
CA SER A 217 -0.49 25.95 28.19
C SER A 217 -0.83 24.45 28.14
N PRO A 218 0.11 23.57 28.53
CA PRO A 218 -0.13 22.13 28.55
C PRO A 218 -1.37 21.72 29.35
N ASP A 219 -1.72 22.45 30.41
CA ASP A 219 -2.92 22.18 31.25
C ASP A 219 -4.24 22.65 30.62
N LYS A 220 -4.20 23.44 29.54
CA LYS A 220 -5.39 23.85 28.77
C LYS A 220 -5.54 23.12 27.42
N VAL A 221 -4.74 22.09 27.12
CA VAL A 221 -4.77 21.44 25.80
C VAL A 221 -6.13 20.80 25.47
N LEU A 222 -6.79 20.16 26.44
CA LEU A 222 -8.13 19.57 26.24
C LEU A 222 -9.19 20.64 25.98
N TRP A 223 -9.05 21.82 26.58
CA TRP A 223 -9.93 22.97 26.32
C TRP A 223 -9.76 23.47 24.89
N TRP A 224 -8.52 23.65 24.44
CA TRP A 224 -8.22 24.02 23.05
C TRP A 224 -8.70 22.98 22.04
N TYR A 225 -8.51 21.70 22.36
CA TYR A 225 -9.02 20.60 21.54
C TYR A 225 -10.54 20.62 21.44
N THR A 226 -11.27 21.03 22.47
CA THR A 226 -12.74 21.03 22.46
C THR A 226 -13.35 22.36 22.01
N LYS A 227 -12.57 23.45 21.89
CA LYS A 227 -13.03 24.79 21.48
C LYS A 227 -13.47 24.90 20.00
N GLU A 228 -13.49 23.80 19.23
CA GLU A 228 -13.83 23.79 17.78
C GLU A 228 -13.07 24.84 16.93
N THR A 229 -11.84 25.17 17.31
CA THR A 229 -10.96 26.08 16.53
C THR A 229 -10.09 25.31 15.55
N PHE A 230 -9.17 26.01 14.87
CA PHE A 230 -8.10 25.41 14.07
C PHE A 230 -7.49 24.17 14.74
N PHE A 231 -7.27 24.20 16.07
CA PHE A 231 -6.61 23.09 16.77
C PHE A 231 -7.37 21.77 16.60
N TYR A 232 -8.68 21.76 16.87
CA TYR A 232 -9.52 20.57 16.69
C TYR A 232 -9.58 20.16 15.23
N LYS A 233 -9.80 21.15 14.34
CA LYS A 233 -10.04 20.95 12.91
C LYS A 233 -8.81 20.37 12.21
N THR A 234 -7.67 21.05 12.31
CA THR A 234 -6.43 20.64 11.66
C THR A 234 -5.92 19.30 12.21
N LEU A 235 -6.01 19.08 13.54
CA LEU A 235 -5.57 17.82 14.13
C LEU A 235 -6.41 16.64 13.62
N ASN A 236 -7.74 16.70 13.75
CA ASN A 236 -8.59 15.60 13.32
C ASN A 236 -8.57 15.39 11.79
N ALA A 237 -8.41 16.46 11.00
CA ALA A 237 -8.17 16.35 9.57
C ALA A 237 -6.84 15.63 9.26
N ALA A 238 -5.75 15.98 9.95
CA ALA A 238 -4.46 15.33 9.78
C ALA A 238 -4.50 13.84 10.15
N LEU A 239 -5.18 13.49 11.25
CA LEU A 239 -5.34 12.09 11.68
C LEU A 239 -6.14 11.28 10.65
N ARG A 240 -7.28 11.79 10.18
CA ARG A 240 -8.16 11.15 9.18
C ARG A 240 -7.47 10.96 7.82
N THR A 241 -6.76 11.99 7.34
CA THR A 241 -6.04 11.94 6.07
C THR A 241 -4.69 11.24 6.18
N GLN A 242 -4.28 10.87 7.40
CA GLN A 242 -2.93 10.33 7.69
C GLN A 242 -1.83 11.27 7.18
N ASN A 243 -2.01 12.58 7.33
CA ASN A 243 -0.99 13.57 7.02
C ASN A 243 0.12 13.52 8.09
N ILE A 244 1.04 12.58 7.92
CA ILE A 244 2.12 12.26 8.86
C ILE A 244 2.90 13.50 9.28
N HIS A 245 3.17 14.42 8.35
CA HIS A 245 3.93 15.61 8.68
C HIS A 245 3.16 16.56 9.60
N MET A 246 1.88 16.78 9.36
CA MET A 246 1.04 17.56 10.27
C MET A 246 0.91 16.88 11.65
N ILE A 247 0.76 15.55 11.69
CA ILE A 247 0.72 14.80 12.97
C ILE A 247 2.04 14.97 13.73
N PHE A 248 3.18 14.92 13.03
CA PHE A 248 4.50 15.19 13.61
C PHE A 248 4.61 16.60 14.20
N LEU A 249 4.07 17.63 13.55
CA LEU A 249 4.05 18.98 14.08
C LEU A 249 3.11 19.11 15.29
N PHE A 250 2.00 18.38 15.30
CA PHE A 250 1.07 18.32 16.43
C PHE A 250 1.56 17.47 17.62
N ARG A 251 2.64 16.69 17.48
CA ARG A 251 3.01 15.65 18.45
C ARG A 251 3.20 16.15 19.89
N SER A 252 3.71 17.37 20.07
CA SER A 252 3.86 17.97 21.41
C SER A 252 2.50 18.16 22.09
N PHE A 253 1.50 18.58 21.33
CA PHE A 253 0.15 18.76 21.83
C PHE A 253 -0.58 17.44 22.02
N ILE A 254 -0.37 16.45 21.15
CA ILE A 254 -0.88 15.08 21.34
C ILE A 254 -0.30 14.47 22.63
N TYR A 255 0.99 14.71 22.90
CA TYR A 255 1.64 14.29 24.14
C TYR A 255 1.05 15.01 25.37
N ASP A 256 0.76 16.31 25.27
CA ASP A 256 0.09 17.03 26.35
C ASP A 256 -1.34 16.49 26.61
N ILE A 257 -2.08 16.14 25.55
CA ILE A 257 -3.40 15.46 25.66
C ILE A 257 -3.22 14.12 26.39
N TYR A 258 -2.25 13.31 25.96
CA TYR A 258 -1.93 12.02 26.60
C TYR A 258 -1.72 12.17 28.11
N ARG A 259 -0.88 13.12 28.54
CA ARG A 259 -0.64 13.36 29.97
C ARG A 259 -1.90 13.82 30.71
N GLN A 260 -2.74 14.67 30.10
CA GLN A 260 -3.98 15.10 30.75
C GLN A 260 -4.98 13.95 30.89
N LEU A 261 -5.09 13.08 29.90
CA LEU A 261 -5.95 11.90 29.97
C LEU A 261 -5.45 10.93 31.05
N GLN A 262 -4.14 10.67 31.14
CA GLN A 262 -3.57 9.87 32.23
C GLN A 262 -3.91 10.44 33.62
N LYS A 263 -3.74 11.76 33.81
CA LYS A 263 -4.08 12.43 35.08
C LYS A 263 -5.58 12.33 35.42
N SER A 264 -6.44 12.30 34.40
CA SER A 264 -7.90 12.33 34.55
C SER A 264 -8.55 10.94 34.46
N GLN A 265 -7.75 9.88 34.37
CA GLN A 265 -8.23 8.52 34.13
C GLN A 265 -9.07 8.02 35.32
N SER A 266 -10.24 7.44 35.00
CA SER A 266 -11.11 6.81 35.99
C SER A 266 -10.46 5.53 36.55
N LYS A 267 -10.80 5.15 37.78
CA LYS A 267 -10.48 3.82 38.34
C LYS A 267 -11.62 2.80 38.21
N ARG A 268 -12.70 3.20 37.53
CA ARG A 268 -13.89 2.36 37.33
C ARG A 268 -14.12 2.18 35.85
N SER A 269 -14.52 0.97 35.47
CA SER A 269 -15.02 0.66 34.14
C SER A 269 -16.16 1.61 33.75
N LEU A 270 -16.16 2.01 32.48
CA LEU A 270 -17.10 2.93 31.89
C LEU A 270 -17.77 2.29 30.68
N LYS A 271 -19.08 2.44 30.59
CA LYS A 271 -19.83 2.21 29.36
C LYS A 271 -20.07 3.56 28.67
N VAL A 272 -19.66 3.67 27.42
CA VAL A 272 -19.71 4.92 26.64
C VAL A 272 -20.32 4.70 25.27
N TYR A 273 -20.78 5.80 24.67
CA TYR A 273 -21.65 5.78 23.50
C TYR A 273 -21.20 6.80 22.46
N ARG A 274 -21.23 6.42 21.19
CA ARG A 274 -21.06 7.35 20.06
C ARG A 274 -22.00 6.98 18.94
N SER A 275 -22.71 7.95 18.40
CA SER A 275 -23.57 7.77 17.23
C SER A 275 -22.91 8.40 16.00
N GLN A 276 -23.15 7.83 14.83
CA GLN A 276 -22.72 8.41 13.55
C GLN A 276 -23.47 7.80 12.37
N LEU A 277 -23.36 8.46 11.22
CA LEU A 277 -23.68 7.83 9.94
C LEU A 277 -22.47 7.01 9.46
N MET A 278 -22.74 5.86 8.85
CA MET A 278 -21.73 4.97 8.29
C MET A 278 -22.17 4.54 6.90
N SER A 279 -21.25 4.40 5.95
CA SER A 279 -21.60 3.85 4.63
C SER A 279 -22.00 2.38 4.74
N ILE A 280 -22.85 1.90 3.83
CA ILE A 280 -23.23 0.49 3.77
C ILE A 280 -22.00 -0.40 3.63
N ASP A 281 -21.03 -0.01 2.79
CA ASP A 281 -19.78 -0.76 2.59
C ASP A 281 -18.94 -0.88 3.87
N GLU A 282 -18.81 0.21 4.64
CA GLU A 282 -18.10 0.18 5.93
C GLU A 282 -18.81 -0.71 6.94
N LEU A 283 -20.14 -0.64 7.00
CA LEU A 283 -20.94 -1.46 7.90
C LEU A 283 -20.87 -2.95 7.53
N GLU A 284 -20.99 -3.29 6.25
CA GLU A 284 -20.81 -4.66 5.75
C GLU A 284 -19.37 -5.15 5.97
N GLY A 285 -18.38 -4.27 5.84
CA GLY A 285 -16.99 -4.54 6.21
C GLY A 285 -16.85 -4.92 7.69
N LEU A 286 -17.51 -4.20 8.60
CA LEU A 286 -17.51 -4.53 10.02
C LEU A 286 -18.25 -5.84 10.31
N LYS A 287 -19.40 -6.08 9.68
CA LYS A 287 -20.19 -7.32 9.85
C LYS A 287 -19.40 -8.58 9.49
N LYS A 288 -18.53 -8.50 8.47
CA LYS A 288 -17.65 -9.62 8.06
C LYS A 288 -16.53 -9.91 9.06
N ASN A 289 -16.27 -9.01 10.01
CA ASN A 289 -15.11 -9.06 10.91
C ASN A 289 -15.53 -9.02 12.39
N ILE A 290 -16.70 -9.57 12.72
CA ILE A 290 -17.08 -9.81 14.12
C ILE A 290 -16.01 -10.71 14.78
N ASP A 291 -15.75 -10.47 16.07
CA ASP A 291 -14.69 -11.05 16.90
C ASP A 291 -13.26 -10.63 16.55
N GLN A 292 -13.07 -9.75 15.56
CA GLN A 292 -11.77 -9.20 15.19
C GLN A 292 -11.43 -7.91 15.94
N PHE A 293 -10.16 -7.47 15.82
CA PHE A 293 -9.67 -6.23 16.43
C PHE A 293 -9.86 -5.05 15.50
N ILE A 294 -10.17 -3.90 16.08
CA ILE A 294 -10.37 -2.62 15.41
C ILE A 294 -9.46 -1.58 16.06
N SER A 295 -8.65 -0.90 15.25
CA SER A 295 -7.98 0.33 15.66
C SER A 295 -8.66 1.54 15.04
N ILE A 296 -8.84 2.58 15.84
CA ILE A 296 -9.30 3.88 15.37
C ILE A 296 -8.09 4.81 15.30
N ASN A 297 -7.69 5.16 14.07
CA ASN A 297 -6.54 6.04 13.80
C ASN A 297 -6.92 7.53 13.91
N SER A 298 -7.74 7.88 14.89
CA SER A 298 -8.09 9.26 15.25
C SER A 298 -8.33 9.36 16.76
N MET A 299 -8.41 10.57 17.28
CA MET A 299 -8.95 10.80 18.62
C MET A 299 -10.42 10.39 18.63
N PHE A 300 -10.80 9.49 19.54
CA PHE A 300 -12.13 8.91 19.51
C PHE A 300 -12.99 9.49 20.64
N SER A 301 -13.83 10.44 20.27
CA SER A 301 -14.73 11.15 21.18
C SER A 301 -16.04 10.40 21.35
N THR A 302 -16.44 10.18 22.60
CA THR A 302 -17.65 9.46 22.99
C THR A 302 -18.36 10.20 24.13
N SER A 303 -19.58 9.82 24.46
CA SER A 303 -20.30 10.33 25.62
C SER A 303 -20.58 9.24 26.63
N LYS A 304 -20.50 9.58 27.92
CA LYS A 304 -20.99 8.71 29.00
C LYS A 304 -22.51 8.51 28.95
N GLN A 305 -23.24 9.41 28.29
CA GLN A 305 -24.70 9.39 28.25
C GLN A 305 -25.21 8.94 26.88
N ARG A 306 -25.90 7.80 26.83
CA ARG A 306 -26.53 7.28 25.59
C ARG A 306 -27.48 8.31 24.95
N ARG A 307 -28.25 9.03 25.77
CA ARG A 307 -29.18 10.07 25.28
C ARG A 307 -28.44 11.22 24.59
N THR A 308 -27.32 11.67 25.15
CA THR A 308 -26.50 12.72 24.52
C THR A 308 -25.91 12.25 23.21
N ALA A 309 -25.40 11.01 23.15
CA ALA A 309 -24.91 10.44 21.89
C ALA A 309 -26.03 10.38 20.83
N LEU A 310 -27.23 9.92 21.18
CA LEU A 310 -28.36 9.87 20.24
C LEU A 310 -28.86 11.27 19.83
N PHE A 311 -28.91 12.21 20.78
CA PHE A 311 -29.28 13.59 20.52
C PHE A 311 -28.34 14.25 19.53
N LEU A 312 -27.02 14.00 19.68
CA LEU A 312 -26.03 14.51 18.75
C LEU A 312 -26.36 14.05 17.31
N LEU A 313 -26.70 12.78 17.06
CA LEU A 313 -27.07 12.27 15.72
C LEU A 313 -28.21 13.06 15.04
N GLY A 314 -29.11 13.68 15.82
CA GLY A 314 -30.29 14.39 15.32
C GLY A 314 -31.34 13.50 14.62
N ASP A 315 -32.37 14.15 14.06
CA ASP A 315 -33.45 13.54 13.27
C ASP A 315 -33.06 13.36 11.79
N ILE A 316 -31.81 12.95 11.53
CA ILE A 316 -31.32 12.77 10.17
C ILE A 316 -32.03 11.57 9.52
N THR A 317 -32.75 11.81 8.43
CA THR A 317 -33.33 10.75 7.59
C THR A 317 -32.21 9.96 6.91
N THR A 318 -32.29 8.63 6.97
CA THR A 318 -31.33 7.71 6.34
C THR A 318 -31.21 7.99 4.84
N LYS A 319 -29.98 8.23 4.36
CA LYS A 319 -29.68 8.41 2.92
C LYS A 319 -29.62 7.03 2.24
N ILE A 320 -29.81 6.97 0.92
CA ILE A 320 -29.85 5.71 0.14
C ILE A 320 -28.60 4.83 0.32
N ASP A 321 -27.44 5.42 0.66
CA ASP A 321 -26.14 4.73 0.74
C ASP A 321 -25.50 4.75 2.15
N SER A 322 -26.26 5.08 3.20
CA SER A 322 -25.71 5.19 4.57
C SER A 322 -26.68 4.79 5.67
N GLU A 323 -26.15 4.17 6.70
CA GLU A 323 -26.87 3.62 7.85
C GLU A 323 -26.60 4.42 9.13
N ARG A 324 -27.59 4.46 10.02
CA ARG A 324 -27.44 5.03 11.37
C ARG A 324 -26.81 4.00 12.28
N VAL A 325 -25.70 4.36 12.91
CA VAL A 325 -24.93 3.45 13.76
C VAL A 325 -24.75 4.04 15.16
N LEU A 326 -24.92 3.21 16.18
CA LEU A 326 -24.59 3.49 17.57
C LEU A 326 -23.49 2.52 18.03
N PHE A 327 -22.33 3.07 18.37
CA PHE A 327 -21.28 2.37 19.08
C PHE A 327 -21.62 2.32 20.58
N GLU A 328 -21.66 1.11 21.14
CA GLU A 328 -21.64 0.87 22.58
C GLU A 328 -20.30 0.25 22.96
N ILE A 329 -19.61 0.89 23.90
CA ILE A 329 -18.22 0.55 24.21
C ILE A 329 -18.08 0.30 25.69
N ASP A 330 -17.62 -0.89 26.03
CA ASP A 330 -17.21 -1.23 27.38
C ASP A 330 -15.70 -0.99 27.51
N ALA A 331 -15.32 -0.06 28.40
CA ALA A 331 -13.95 0.40 28.55
C ALA A 331 -13.51 0.34 30.01
N ASP A 332 -12.53 -0.52 30.29
CA ASP A 332 -11.96 -0.69 31.62
C ASP A 332 -10.55 -0.09 31.71
N PRO A 333 -10.35 0.99 32.49
CA PRO A 333 -9.06 1.63 32.64
C PRO A 333 -8.04 0.82 33.45
N GLU A 334 -8.45 -0.19 34.23
CA GLU A 334 -7.51 -1.06 34.96
C GLU A 334 -6.85 -2.11 34.04
N ILE A 335 -7.45 -2.34 32.88
CA ILE A 335 -7.03 -3.34 31.90
C ILE A 335 -6.08 -2.73 30.84
N VAL A 336 -5.96 -1.40 30.76
CA VAL A 336 -5.18 -0.72 29.70
C VAL A 336 -4.03 0.09 30.28
N ASN A 337 -2.80 -0.29 29.95
CA ASN A 337 -1.59 0.34 30.48
C ASN A 337 -0.93 1.33 29.50
N ALA A 338 -1.11 1.15 28.18
CA ALA A 338 -0.38 1.92 27.17
C ALA A 338 -1.10 3.21 26.73
N LYS A 339 -2.43 3.17 26.52
CA LYS A 339 -3.19 4.29 25.92
C LYS A 339 -4.33 4.77 26.81
N PRO A 340 -4.22 5.98 27.40
CA PRO A 340 -5.20 6.48 28.33
C PRO A 340 -6.50 6.90 27.64
N PHE A 341 -7.58 6.84 28.40
CA PHE A 341 -8.86 7.48 28.07
C PHE A 341 -9.46 8.04 29.35
N ALA A 342 -10.18 9.15 29.25
CA ALA A 342 -10.75 9.81 30.41
C ALA A 342 -12.01 10.59 30.08
N ASN A 343 -12.84 10.80 31.11
CA ASN A 343 -13.88 11.81 31.04
C ASN A 343 -13.23 13.20 31.10
N ILE A 344 -13.40 13.98 30.04
CA ILE A 344 -12.75 15.29 29.90
C ILE A 344 -13.70 16.46 30.18
N SER A 345 -14.92 16.22 30.66
CA SER A 345 -15.93 17.28 30.87
C SER A 345 -15.43 18.45 31.70
N LYS A 346 -14.57 18.21 32.70
CA LYS A 346 -14.00 19.27 33.55
C LYS A 346 -13.00 20.18 32.83
N HIS A 347 -12.41 19.69 31.74
CA HIS A 347 -11.39 20.36 30.96
C HIS A 347 -11.89 20.76 29.56
N SER A 348 -13.13 20.39 29.23
CA SER A 348 -13.76 20.66 27.93
C SER A 348 -14.35 22.06 27.89
N TYR A 349 -14.30 22.68 26.71
CA TYR A 349 -15.07 23.87 26.37
C TYR A 349 -16.59 23.62 26.45
N PHE A 350 -17.02 22.36 26.26
CA PHE A 350 -18.41 21.90 26.32
C PHE A 350 -18.61 20.89 27.48
N PRO A 351 -18.66 21.35 28.75
CA PRO A 351 -18.71 20.46 29.90
C PRO A 351 -19.98 19.58 29.96
N VAL A 352 -21.09 20.05 29.35
CA VAL A 352 -22.42 19.40 29.39
C VAL A 352 -22.44 18.08 28.63
N GLU A 353 -21.56 17.89 27.65
CA GLU A 353 -21.60 16.73 26.75
C GLU A 353 -21.16 15.41 27.40
N SER A 354 -20.65 15.46 28.63
CA SER A 354 -20.15 14.27 29.35
C SER A 354 -19.12 13.48 28.53
N GLU A 355 -18.26 14.20 27.80
CA GLU A 355 -17.32 13.65 26.82
C GLU A 355 -16.27 12.75 27.47
N VAL A 356 -16.10 11.56 26.89
CA VAL A 356 -15.02 10.62 27.18
C VAL A 356 -14.17 10.50 25.92
N LEU A 357 -12.89 10.85 26.04
CA LEU A 357 -11.96 10.89 24.92
C LEU A 357 -10.94 9.76 25.03
N PHE A 358 -10.84 8.95 23.97
CA PHE A 358 -9.82 7.91 23.84
C PHE A 358 -8.65 8.42 23.00
N MET A 359 -7.43 8.07 23.43
CA MET A 359 -6.22 8.37 22.66
C MET A 359 -6.20 7.69 21.29
N ILE A 360 -5.55 8.34 20.34
CA ILE A 360 -5.32 7.79 19.01
C ILE A 360 -4.67 6.40 19.04
N GLY A 361 -5.20 5.50 18.22
CA GLY A 361 -4.74 4.13 18.08
C GLY A 361 -5.14 3.23 19.24
N SER A 362 -6.13 3.62 20.04
CA SER A 362 -6.82 2.69 20.95
C SER A 362 -7.38 1.51 20.15
N ILE A 363 -7.29 0.31 20.72
CA ILE A 363 -7.66 -0.95 20.08
C ILE A 363 -8.90 -1.52 20.77
N PHE A 364 -9.87 -1.94 19.98
CA PHE A 364 -11.14 -2.48 20.44
C PHE A 364 -11.41 -3.85 19.81
N ARG A 365 -12.02 -4.77 20.55
CA ARG A 365 -12.55 -6.02 20.01
C ARG A 365 -13.98 -5.77 19.54
N LEU A 366 -14.33 -6.22 18.34
CA LEU A 366 -15.70 -6.10 17.81
C LEU A 366 -16.55 -7.28 18.30
N ASN A 367 -17.47 -7.05 19.22
CA ASN A 367 -18.22 -8.13 19.86
C ASN A 367 -19.46 -8.58 19.06
N SER A 368 -20.25 -7.62 18.56
CA SER A 368 -21.49 -7.94 17.84
C SER A 368 -22.04 -6.73 17.09
N ILE A 369 -22.75 -6.98 16.00
CA ILE A 369 -23.52 -5.97 15.27
C ILE A 369 -24.97 -6.43 15.14
N SER A 370 -25.92 -5.62 15.59
CA SER A 370 -27.35 -5.95 15.59
C SER A 370 -28.19 -4.75 15.21
N LEU A 371 -29.31 -4.96 14.51
CA LEU A 371 -30.26 -3.89 14.21
C LEU A 371 -31.27 -3.74 15.36
N ASP A 372 -31.40 -2.52 15.90
CA ASP A 372 -32.42 -2.16 16.89
C ASP A 372 -33.77 -1.88 16.21
N ASN A 373 -34.86 -1.99 16.98
CA ASN A 373 -36.25 -1.82 16.51
C ASN A 373 -36.54 -0.43 15.91
N GLY A 374 -35.65 0.55 16.10
CA GLY A 374 -35.74 1.91 15.57
C GLY A 374 -34.93 2.18 14.30
N ASN A 375 -34.59 1.16 13.49
CA ASN A 375 -33.74 1.27 12.29
C ASN A 375 -32.36 1.87 12.59
N MET A 376 -31.72 1.41 13.65
CA MET A 376 -30.37 1.83 14.05
C MET A 376 -29.51 0.60 14.31
N TRP A 377 -28.35 0.52 13.67
CA TRP A 377 -27.39 -0.55 13.91
C TRP A 377 -26.63 -0.27 15.20
N ILE A 378 -26.64 -1.24 16.11
CA ILE A 378 -25.87 -1.21 17.35
C ILE A 378 -24.60 -2.02 17.11
N ILE A 379 -23.45 -1.37 17.25
CA ILE A 379 -22.13 -1.98 17.21
C ILE A 379 -21.59 -2.03 18.64
N LYS A 380 -21.44 -3.23 19.18
CA LYS A 380 -20.87 -3.45 20.51
C LYS A 380 -19.39 -3.78 20.39
N MET A 381 -18.56 -3.09 21.16
CA MET A 381 -17.11 -3.30 21.19
C MET A 381 -16.56 -3.17 22.61
N THR A 382 -15.41 -3.80 22.84
CA THR A 382 -14.73 -3.78 24.14
C THR A 382 -13.32 -3.23 23.96
N LEU A 383 -12.88 -2.30 24.80
CA LEU A 383 -11.50 -1.83 24.80
C LEU A 383 -10.54 -2.98 25.19
N CYS A 384 -9.51 -3.22 24.39
CA CYS A 384 -8.60 -4.36 24.59
C CYS A 384 -7.47 -4.06 25.59
N ASN A 385 -7.04 -5.10 26.30
CA ASN A 385 -5.82 -5.10 27.11
C ASN A 385 -4.57 -5.18 26.22
N ASP A 386 -3.48 -4.53 26.63
CA ASP A 386 -2.14 -4.74 26.06
C ASP A 386 -1.62 -6.18 26.26
N ASP A 387 -2.12 -6.89 27.29
CA ASP A 387 -1.79 -8.29 27.64
C ASP A 387 -2.79 -9.32 27.11
N ASP A 388 -3.76 -8.92 26.27
CA ASP A 388 -4.68 -9.85 25.60
C ASP A 388 -3.84 -10.88 24.82
N HIS A 389 -4.06 -12.18 25.07
CA HIS A 389 -3.26 -13.27 24.51
C HIS A 389 -3.13 -13.16 22.98
N ASP A 390 -4.21 -12.74 22.32
CA ASP A 390 -4.28 -12.66 20.87
C ASP A 390 -3.54 -11.42 20.34
N LEU A 391 -3.47 -10.34 21.12
CA LEU A 391 -2.82 -9.07 20.76
C LEU A 391 -1.33 -9.01 21.17
N LYS A 392 -0.95 -9.77 22.20
CA LYS A 392 0.37 -9.72 22.84
C LYS A 392 1.51 -9.98 21.87
N GLN A 393 1.37 -10.96 20.97
CA GLN A 393 2.41 -11.27 19.98
C GLN A 393 2.66 -10.11 19.02
N VAL A 394 1.60 -9.42 18.61
CA VAL A 394 1.67 -8.27 17.70
C VAL A 394 2.33 -7.08 18.37
N LEU A 395 1.94 -6.80 19.62
CA LEU A 395 2.54 -5.72 20.41
C LEU A 395 4.00 -6.01 20.76
N MET A 396 4.36 -7.28 21.03
CA MET A 396 5.76 -7.69 21.20
C MET A 396 6.54 -7.51 19.91
N TYR A 397 5.99 -7.91 18.77
CA TYR A 397 6.61 -7.68 17.46
C TYR A 397 6.82 -6.18 17.19
N MET A 398 5.82 -5.34 17.44
CA MET A 398 5.94 -3.89 17.30
C MET A 398 7.05 -3.31 18.19
N LYS A 399 7.14 -3.77 19.45
CA LYS A 399 8.22 -3.38 20.37
C LYS A 399 9.59 -3.86 19.89
N GLN A 400 9.69 -5.00 19.21
CA GLN A 400 10.95 -5.46 18.62
C GLN A 400 11.38 -4.64 17.39
N GLN A 401 10.42 -4.05 16.66
CA GLN A 401 10.72 -3.19 15.49
C GLN A 401 11.26 -1.81 15.88
N ILE A 402 11.02 -1.36 17.11
CA ILE A 402 11.49 -0.08 17.62
C ILE A 402 12.52 -0.37 18.71
N GLU A 403 13.79 0.04 18.55
CA GLU A 403 14.83 -0.20 19.56
C GLU A 403 14.38 0.25 20.97
N ASP A 404 14.79 -0.49 22.00
CA ASP A 404 14.78 0.01 23.38
C ASP A 404 15.84 1.12 23.50
N GLY A 405 15.40 2.37 23.27
CA GLY A 405 16.28 3.54 23.23
C GLY A 405 15.54 4.87 23.06
N GLU A 406 16.27 5.98 23.10
CA GLU A 406 15.71 7.33 22.90
C GLU A 406 15.28 7.50 21.43
N MET A 407 13.99 7.76 21.22
CA MET A 407 13.42 7.94 19.89
C MET A 407 13.98 9.20 19.22
N ASN A 408 14.43 9.06 17.97
CA ASN A 408 15.00 10.15 17.18
C ASN A 408 14.48 10.18 15.74
N LEU A 409 14.78 11.28 15.03
CA LEU A 409 14.29 11.52 13.67
C LEU A 409 14.77 10.49 12.64
N ARG A 410 15.91 9.84 12.88
CA ARG A 410 16.41 8.75 12.03
C ARG A 410 15.51 7.52 12.15
N ILE A 411 15.10 7.13 13.36
CA ILE A 411 14.18 6.02 13.57
C ILE A 411 12.82 6.32 12.91
N LEU A 412 12.29 7.55 13.07
CA LEU A 412 11.09 7.98 12.36
C LEU A 412 11.27 7.87 10.83
N GLY A 413 12.41 8.33 10.30
CA GLY A 413 12.73 8.21 8.88
C GLY A 413 12.73 6.75 8.40
N ASN A 414 13.30 5.82 9.18
CA ASN A 414 13.30 4.39 8.86
C ASN A 414 11.88 3.79 8.89
N VAL A 415 11.06 4.12 9.90
CA VAL A 415 9.66 3.66 9.94
C VAL A 415 8.89 4.16 8.70
N LEU A 416 9.09 5.43 8.32
CA LEU A 416 8.45 6.00 7.15
C LEU A 416 8.95 5.39 5.85
N TRP A 417 10.24 5.05 5.81
CA TRP A 417 10.85 4.34 4.70
C TRP A 417 10.19 2.96 4.52
N GLU A 418 10.06 2.17 5.60
CA GLU A 418 9.40 0.86 5.58
C GLU A 418 7.90 0.95 5.24
N MET A 419 7.24 2.06 5.59
CA MET A 419 5.86 2.37 5.16
C MET A 419 5.74 2.79 3.69
N GLY A 420 6.85 2.81 2.92
CA GLY A 420 6.89 3.26 1.53
C GLY A 420 6.70 4.78 1.36
N LYS A 421 6.88 5.58 2.42
CA LYS A 421 6.75 7.04 2.41
C LYS A 421 8.10 7.70 2.16
N PHE A 422 8.71 7.42 1.01
CA PHE A 422 10.09 7.79 0.69
C PHE A 422 10.38 9.30 0.79
N ASP A 423 9.51 10.16 0.29
CA ASP A 423 9.69 11.62 0.38
C ASP A 423 9.74 12.12 1.84
N LEU A 424 8.88 11.55 2.69
CA LEU A 424 8.84 11.90 4.11
C LEU A 424 10.05 11.31 4.84
N ALA A 425 10.46 10.09 4.51
CA ALA A 425 11.67 9.48 5.05
C ALA A 425 12.90 10.37 4.75
N GLU A 426 13.07 10.79 3.49
CA GLU A 426 14.13 11.71 3.07
C GLU A 426 14.10 13.02 3.84
N LYS A 427 12.90 13.61 3.99
CA LYS A 427 12.68 14.85 4.74
C LYS A 427 13.17 14.72 6.18
N TYR A 428 12.83 13.63 6.87
CA TYR A 428 13.21 13.45 8.27
C TYR A 428 14.66 13.01 8.46
N PHE A 429 15.24 12.21 7.55
CA PHE A 429 16.69 11.97 7.55
C PHE A 429 17.48 13.26 7.37
N THR A 430 17.05 14.11 6.43
CA THR A 430 17.70 15.40 6.18
C THR A 430 17.53 16.36 7.36
N ARG A 431 16.33 16.42 7.97
CA ARG A 431 16.10 17.20 9.19
C ARG A 431 16.96 16.71 10.35
N SER A 432 17.11 15.39 10.51
CA SER A 432 18.01 14.79 11.51
C SER A 432 19.45 15.22 11.26
N LEU A 433 19.91 15.18 10.01
CA LEU A 433 21.27 15.57 9.63
C LEU A 433 21.57 17.03 9.95
N GLN A 434 20.61 17.93 9.70
CA GLN A 434 20.76 19.37 9.98
C GLN A 434 20.85 19.70 11.48
N GLN A 435 20.32 18.83 12.34
CA GLN A 435 20.32 19.03 13.80
C GLN A 435 21.56 18.45 14.48
N LEU A 436 22.39 17.68 13.77
CA LEU A 436 23.56 17.03 14.35
C LEU A 436 24.82 17.93 14.29
N PRO A 437 25.67 17.93 15.33
CA PRO A 437 26.99 18.55 15.28
C PRO A 437 27.86 17.95 14.17
N SER A 438 28.72 18.75 13.54
CA SER A 438 29.49 18.35 12.34
C SER A 438 30.43 17.15 12.50
N ASN A 439 30.68 16.67 13.73
CA ASN A 439 31.53 15.51 14.03
C ASN A 439 30.75 14.33 14.64
N ASP A 440 29.41 14.39 14.66
CA ASP A 440 28.58 13.35 15.26
C ASP A 440 28.63 12.05 14.43
N PRO A 441 28.93 10.88 15.04
CA PRO A 441 28.99 9.59 14.34
C PRO A 441 27.70 9.21 13.58
N LEU A 442 26.53 9.73 13.98
CA LEU A 442 25.24 9.46 13.31
C LEU A 442 25.21 9.95 11.85
N HIS A 443 26.10 10.86 11.45
CA HIS A 443 26.28 11.26 10.06
C HIS A 443 26.55 10.05 9.15
N ILE A 444 27.31 9.07 9.64
CA ILE A 444 27.63 7.84 8.88
C ILE A 444 26.34 7.11 8.53
N SER A 445 25.51 6.82 9.53
CA SER A 445 24.27 6.09 9.33
C SER A 445 23.27 6.86 8.48
N LEU A 446 23.14 8.18 8.68
CA LEU A 446 22.22 9.02 7.89
C LEU A 446 22.64 9.14 6.42
N TYR A 447 23.94 9.26 6.11
CA TYR A 447 24.41 9.24 4.73
C TYR A 447 24.20 7.88 4.06
N GLU A 448 24.38 6.79 4.80
CA GLU A 448 24.05 5.44 4.30
C GLU A 448 22.56 5.28 4.03
N ASP A 449 21.69 5.75 4.93
CA ASP A 449 20.23 5.66 4.78
C ASP A 449 19.74 6.53 3.61
N LEU A 450 20.23 7.77 3.48
CA LEU A 450 19.91 8.66 2.36
C LEU A 450 20.44 8.12 1.02
N GLY A 451 21.63 7.53 1.00
CA GLY A 451 22.18 6.87 -0.19
C GLY A 451 21.34 5.68 -0.63
N LYS A 452 20.94 4.82 0.31
CA LYS A 452 20.05 3.68 0.03
C LYS A 452 18.68 4.13 -0.44
N LEU A 453 18.11 5.16 0.21
CA LEU A 453 16.81 5.72 -0.17
C LEU A 453 16.84 6.28 -1.60
N ALA A 454 17.87 7.06 -1.94
CA ALA A 454 18.07 7.59 -3.29
C ALA A 454 18.22 6.46 -4.32
N SER A 455 19.00 5.42 -3.99
CA SER A 455 19.14 4.22 -4.82
C SER A 455 17.80 3.51 -5.06
N GLN A 456 16.96 3.37 -4.02
CA GLN A 456 15.65 2.74 -4.15
C GLN A 456 14.65 3.58 -4.95
N ARG A 457 14.83 4.90 -5.00
CA ARG A 457 14.05 5.79 -5.88
C ARG A 457 14.56 5.80 -7.32
N GLY A 458 15.66 5.11 -7.62
CA GLY A 458 16.32 5.15 -8.92
C GLY A 458 17.14 6.42 -9.18
N ASP A 459 17.39 7.25 -8.16
CA ASP A 459 18.25 8.44 -8.25
C ASP A 459 19.70 8.08 -7.87
N TYR A 460 20.39 7.45 -8.83
CA TYR A 460 21.74 6.94 -8.64
C TYR A 460 22.78 8.06 -8.48
N ASP A 461 22.56 9.23 -9.10
CA ASP A 461 23.43 10.39 -8.94
C ASP A 461 23.40 10.92 -7.51
N MET A 462 22.20 11.03 -6.92
CA MET A 462 22.06 11.43 -5.53
C MET A 462 22.58 10.35 -4.58
N SER A 463 22.37 9.06 -4.90
CA SER A 463 22.95 7.94 -4.15
C SER A 463 24.47 8.03 -4.09
N MET A 464 25.13 8.26 -5.23
CA MET A 464 26.58 8.43 -5.32
C MET A 464 27.07 9.67 -4.57
N LYS A 465 26.34 10.79 -4.63
CA LYS A 465 26.65 12.00 -3.84
C LYS A 465 26.63 11.73 -2.34
N TRP A 466 25.63 10.99 -1.84
CA TRP A 466 25.57 10.61 -0.42
C TRP A 466 26.71 9.66 -0.04
N ARG A 467 27.06 8.73 -0.92
CA ARG A 467 28.19 7.80 -0.73
C ARG A 467 29.54 8.53 -0.70
N GLN A 468 29.71 9.57 -1.53
CA GLN A 468 30.90 10.41 -1.51
C GLN A 468 30.98 11.25 -0.22
N LYS A 469 29.85 11.81 0.25
CA LYS A 469 29.79 12.50 1.56
C LYS A 469 30.13 11.57 2.72
N LEU A 470 29.66 10.32 2.68
CA LEU A 470 29.98 9.28 3.65
C LEU A 470 31.49 9.01 3.72
N LEU A 471 32.14 8.79 2.58
CA LEU A 471 33.59 8.55 2.51
C LEU A 471 34.38 9.77 3.02
N THR A 472 34.04 10.97 2.55
CA THR A 472 34.68 12.22 2.98
C THR A 472 34.55 12.44 4.50
N PHE A 473 33.40 12.09 5.08
CA PHE A 473 33.17 12.20 6.52
C PHE A 473 34.02 11.20 7.30
N LYS A 474 34.13 9.95 6.84
CA LYS A 474 34.98 8.91 7.46
C LYS A 474 36.46 9.31 7.42
N ASP A 475 36.93 9.90 6.32
CA ASP A 475 38.31 10.37 6.18
C ASP A 475 38.64 11.54 7.11
N LYS A 476 37.69 12.47 7.32
CA LYS A 476 37.87 13.62 8.22
C LYS A 476 37.70 13.29 9.70
N ASN A 477 36.99 12.22 10.03
CA ASN A 477 36.67 11.83 11.41
C ASN A 477 37.04 10.36 11.72
N PRO A 478 38.33 10.00 11.70
CA PRO A 478 38.79 8.62 11.90
C PRO A 478 38.59 8.08 13.34
N LEU A 479 38.21 8.93 14.30
CA LEU A 479 37.82 8.49 15.66
C LEU A 479 36.32 8.14 15.75
N ALA A 480 35.48 8.70 14.88
CA ALA A 480 34.04 8.41 14.85
C ALA A 480 33.74 6.98 14.35
N THR A 481 34.62 6.43 13.49
CA THR A 481 34.58 5.04 13.01
C THR A 481 34.85 4.01 14.12
N ASN A 482 35.66 4.34 15.12
CA ASN A 482 35.92 3.47 16.28
C ASN A 482 34.75 3.46 17.29
N VAL A 483 33.98 4.54 17.36
CA VAL A 483 32.75 4.59 18.19
C VAL A 483 31.60 3.85 17.52
N SER A 484 31.48 3.85 16.18
CA SER A 484 30.51 2.98 15.50
C SER A 484 30.88 1.49 15.56
N ALA A 485 32.17 1.17 15.74
CA ALA A 485 32.60 -0.21 15.99
C ALA A 485 32.29 -0.70 17.41
N ASN A 486 32.13 0.20 18.40
CA ASN A 486 32.00 -0.17 19.82
C ASN A 486 30.76 0.38 20.56
N LYS A 487 29.87 1.17 19.92
CA LYS A 487 28.63 1.67 20.53
C LYS A 487 27.45 1.90 19.58
N THR A 488 27.41 1.24 18.42
CA THR A 488 26.13 1.04 17.70
C THR A 488 25.75 -0.43 17.76
N ASN A 489 24.62 -0.68 18.41
CA ASN A 489 23.88 -1.93 18.51
C ASN A 489 23.86 -2.68 17.18
N ASP A 490 24.85 -3.54 16.98
CA ASP A 490 24.91 -4.51 15.88
C ASP A 490 23.85 -5.62 16.06
N SER A 491 22.96 -5.54 17.06
CA SER A 491 21.79 -6.41 17.14
C SER A 491 20.73 -5.98 16.15
N LEU A 492 20.39 -4.69 16.05
CA LEU A 492 19.39 -4.24 15.09
C LEU A 492 19.94 -4.38 13.67
N SER A 493 21.17 -3.97 13.33
CA SER A 493 21.70 -4.13 11.95
C SER A 493 21.97 -5.58 11.53
N LYS A 494 22.35 -6.47 12.45
CA LYS A 494 22.57 -7.90 12.13
C LYS A 494 21.25 -8.68 12.11
N PHE A 495 20.32 -8.37 13.01
CA PHE A 495 18.96 -8.92 12.99
C PHE A 495 18.17 -8.34 11.81
N ILE A 496 18.30 -7.05 11.49
CA ILE A 496 17.82 -6.42 10.24
C ILE A 496 18.50 -7.06 9.04
N ARG A 497 19.80 -7.33 9.01
CA ARG A 497 20.40 -8.05 7.87
C ARG A 497 19.88 -9.49 7.76
N GLN A 498 19.57 -10.15 8.87
CA GLN A 498 18.97 -11.50 8.88
C GLN A 498 17.45 -11.49 8.63
N THR A 499 16.75 -10.36 8.83
CA THR A 499 15.28 -10.24 8.74
C THR A 499 14.85 -9.40 7.52
N LEU A 500 15.49 -8.29 7.18
CA LEU A 500 15.20 -7.43 6.01
C LEU A 500 15.64 -7.98 4.66
N PHE A 501 16.47 -9.02 4.59
CA PHE A 501 16.61 -9.79 3.34
C PHE A 501 15.34 -10.60 3.03
N ALA A 502 14.54 -10.93 4.05
CA ALA A 502 13.28 -11.65 3.89
C ALA A 502 12.03 -10.77 3.71
N PHE A 503 12.10 -9.42 3.76
CA PHE A 503 10.88 -8.60 3.91
C PHE A 503 10.78 -7.30 3.07
N LYS A 504 11.70 -7.01 2.15
CA LYS A 504 11.54 -5.86 1.23
C LYS A 504 10.78 -6.23 -0.02
N LYS A 505 9.48 -5.88 -0.09
CA LYS A 505 8.76 -5.43 -1.31
C LYS A 505 7.29 -5.03 -1.05
N PRO A 506 6.86 -3.80 -1.39
CA PRO A 506 5.46 -3.47 -1.61
C PRO A 506 5.19 -3.05 -3.08
N PRO A 507 3.94 -3.12 -3.56
CA PRO A 507 3.29 -4.28 -4.18
C PRO A 507 3.15 -4.13 -5.71
N GLN A 508 3.09 -5.25 -6.45
CA GLN A 508 2.14 -5.41 -7.56
C GLN A 508 1.88 -6.89 -7.92
N LEU A 509 0.59 -7.20 -8.08
CA LEU A 509 -0.05 -8.42 -8.61
C LEU A 509 0.38 -9.75 -7.93
N THR A 510 -0.41 -10.11 -6.93
CA THR A 510 -0.21 -11.21 -5.98
C THR A 510 -0.19 -12.59 -6.63
N VAL A 511 0.99 -13.18 -6.81
CA VAL A 511 1.21 -14.58 -6.42
C VAL A 511 1.20 -14.60 -4.89
N ASN A 512 0.41 -15.45 -4.21
CA ASN A 512 0.45 -15.50 -2.74
C ASN A 512 1.89 -15.73 -2.28
N PRO A 513 2.40 -14.93 -1.33
CA PRO A 513 3.73 -15.13 -0.78
C PRO A 513 3.86 -16.54 -0.18
N ILE A 514 4.66 -17.39 -0.81
CA ILE A 514 5.03 -18.74 -0.36
C ILE A 514 5.78 -18.59 0.97
N ASN A 515 5.21 -19.12 2.05
CA ASN A 515 5.77 -19.02 3.39
C ASN A 515 7.14 -19.72 3.45
N ILE A 516 8.01 -19.32 4.39
CA ILE A 516 9.37 -19.86 4.57
C ILE A 516 9.37 -21.38 4.74
N ASN A 517 8.26 -21.96 5.25
CA ASN A 517 8.08 -23.40 5.44
C ASN A 517 7.03 -24.02 4.50
N THR A 518 6.64 -23.35 3.42
CA THR A 518 5.68 -23.94 2.47
C THR A 518 6.24 -25.25 1.94
N LYS A 519 5.45 -26.30 2.14
CA LYS A 519 5.63 -27.60 1.52
C LYS A 519 4.56 -27.77 0.47
N TRP A 520 4.85 -28.62 -0.51
CA TRP A 520 3.86 -29.05 -1.49
C TRP A 520 3.54 -30.50 -1.23
N LYS A 521 2.28 -30.86 -1.46
CA LYS A 521 1.88 -32.26 -1.51
C LYS A 521 2.77 -32.95 -2.54
N GLN A 522 3.29 -34.12 -2.18
CA GLN A 522 4.26 -34.80 -3.04
C GLN A 522 3.62 -35.45 -4.28
N HIS A 523 2.30 -35.62 -4.30
CA HIS A 523 1.57 -36.16 -5.44
C HIS A 523 1.00 -35.02 -6.28
N GLY A 524 1.49 -34.90 -7.52
CA GLY A 524 1.05 -33.92 -8.50
C GLY A 524 -0.24 -34.35 -9.20
N ILE A 525 -0.96 -33.34 -9.69
CA ILE A 525 -2.16 -33.50 -10.50
C ILE A 525 -1.80 -33.07 -11.93
N THR A 526 -1.97 -33.96 -12.90
CA THR A 526 -1.81 -33.58 -14.31
C THR A 526 -2.93 -32.62 -14.71
N ILE A 527 -2.56 -31.38 -15.05
CA ILE A 527 -3.50 -30.33 -15.43
C ILE A 527 -3.54 -30.06 -16.95
N ALA A 528 -2.51 -30.47 -17.66
CA ALA A 528 -2.46 -30.46 -19.13
C ALA A 528 -1.51 -31.56 -19.65
N GLY A 529 -1.81 -32.12 -20.83
CA GLY A 529 -1.01 -33.20 -21.42
C GLY A 529 -1.18 -34.56 -20.73
N GLY A 530 -0.13 -35.37 -20.72
CA GLY A 530 -0.12 -36.71 -20.12
C GLY A 530 -0.81 -37.81 -20.94
N ASN A 531 -1.18 -37.52 -22.19
CA ASN A 531 -1.89 -38.45 -23.09
C ASN A 531 -0.96 -39.06 -24.14
N GLY A 532 0.30 -39.28 -23.77
CA GLY A 532 1.35 -39.82 -24.63
C GLY A 532 1.81 -38.87 -25.74
N TYR A 533 2.69 -39.39 -26.59
CA TYR A 533 3.28 -38.67 -27.71
C TYR A 533 2.28 -38.53 -28.88
N GLY A 534 2.16 -37.33 -29.45
CA GLY A 534 1.32 -37.05 -30.62
C GLY A 534 0.98 -35.58 -30.78
N ASN A 535 0.08 -35.27 -31.74
CA ASN A 535 -0.25 -33.90 -32.13
C ASN A 535 -1.70 -33.47 -31.82
N LYS A 536 -2.48 -34.32 -31.13
CA LYS A 536 -3.83 -33.96 -30.70
C LYS A 536 -3.79 -32.78 -29.72
N LEU A 537 -4.94 -32.12 -29.51
CA LEU A 537 -5.04 -30.94 -28.65
C LEU A 537 -4.81 -31.23 -27.16
N ASN A 538 -4.82 -32.49 -26.74
CA ASN A 538 -4.49 -32.94 -25.40
C ASN A 538 -3.14 -33.66 -25.29
N GLN A 539 -2.34 -33.64 -26.36
CA GLN A 539 -1.00 -34.24 -26.41
C GLN A 539 0.04 -33.13 -26.55
N LEU A 540 0.99 -33.11 -25.61
CA LEU A 540 2.03 -32.10 -25.50
C LEU A 540 3.41 -32.80 -25.51
N PRO A 541 3.95 -33.18 -26.68
CA PRO A 541 5.28 -33.77 -26.79
C PRO A 541 6.36 -32.75 -26.41
N HIS A 542 7.07 -33.05 -25.31
CA HIS A 542 8.22 -32.30 -24.79
C HIS A 542 7.96 -30.81 -24.51
N PRO A 543 6.89 -30.43 -23.77
CA PRO A 543 6.65 -29.03 -23.44
C PRO A 543 7.87 -28.45 -22.74
N GLN A 544 8.27 -27.23 -23.12
CA GLN A 544 9.50 -26.62 -22.59
C GLN A 544 9.21 -25.63 -21.47
N SER A 545 8.20 -24.76 -21.66
CA SER A 545 7.82 -23.75 -20.69
C SER A 545 6.32 -23.57 -20.58
N ILE A 546 5.93 -22.85 -19.53
CA ILE A 546 4.57 -22.41 -19.27
C ILE A 546 4.56 -20.94 -18.85
N TYR A 547 3.48 -20.25 -19.20
CA TYR A 547 3.13 -18.95 -18.66
C TYR A 547 1.69 -18.96 -18.17
N ILE A 548 1.46 -18.54 -16.94
CA ILE A 548 0.12 -18.46 -16.33
C ILE A 548 -0.35 -17.01 -16.40
N ASP A 549 -1.52 -16.76 -16.98
CA ASP A 549 -2.11 -15.41 -17.03
C ASP A 549 -2.57 -14.92 -15.64
N ASP A 550 -2.68 -13.61 -15.44
CA ASP A 550 -2.94 -13.00 -14.11
C ASP A 550 -4.28 -13.38 -13.48
N ASN A 551 -5.25 -13.80 -14.30
CA ASN A 551 -6.51 -14.31 -13.79
C ASN A 551 -6.40 -15.77 -13.32
N HIS A 552 -5.27 -16.43 -13.55
CA HIS A 552 -4.96 -17.84 -13.28
C HIS A 552 -5.96 -18.82 -13.91
N GLN A 553 -6.73 -18.38 -14.90
CA GLN A 553 -7.69 -19.22 -15.62
C GLN A 553 -7.10 -19.83 -16.89
N THR A 554 -5.90 -19.43 -17.30
CA THR A 554 -5.31 -19.84 -18.59
C THR A 554 -3.81 -20.00 -18.47
N ILE A 555 -3.30 -21.08 -19.06
CA ILE A 555 -1.88 -21.41 -19.16
C ILE A 555 -1.50 -21.46 -20.63
N TYR A 556 -0.47 -20.73 -21.01
CA TYR A 556 0.16 -20.82 -22.33
C TYR A 556 1.33 -21.78 -22.24
N ILE A 557 1.39 -22.75 -23.15
CA ILE A 557 2.36 -23.85 -23.11
C ILE A 557 3.15 -23.83 -24.41
N ALA A 558 4.48 -23.81 -24.31
CA ALA A 558 5.36 -24.00 -25.45
C ALA A 558 5.47 -25.51 -25.78
N ASP A 559 4.63 -25.98 -26.70
CA ASP A 559 4.59 -27.36 -27.18
C ASP A 559 5.66 -27.57 -28.26
N PHE A 560 6.90 -27.75 -27.78
CA PHE A 560 8.11 -27.83 -28.59
C PHE A 560 8.03 -28.90 -29.69
N GLY A 561 7.53 -30.10 -29.36
CA GLY A 561 7.51 -31.22 -30.30
C GLY A 561 6.53 -31.05 -31.46
N ASN A 562 5.52 -30.20 -31.30
CA ASN A 562 4.51 -29.90 -32.31
C ASN A 562 4.63 -28.49 -32.92
N ASP A 563 5.70 -27.75 -32.60
CA ASP A 563 5.99 -26.44 -33.18
C ASP A 563 4.83 -25.44 -33.00
N ARG A 564 4.25 -25.37 -31.79
CA ARG A 564 3.07 -24.55 -31.51
C ARG A 564 3.03 -24.04 -30.06
N ILE A 565 2.25 -22.98 -29.85
CA ILE A 565 1.84 -22.53 -28.51
C ILE A 565 0.39 -22.95 -28.28
N VAL A 566 0.14 -23.59 -27.14
CA VAL A 566 -1.18 -24.06 -26.74
C VAL A 566 -1.70 -23.20 -25.59
N GLU A 567 -2.87 -22.61 -25.77
CA GLU A 567 -3.69 -22.03 -24.71
C GLU A 567 -4.48 -23.14 -24.01
N TRP A 568 -4.35 -23.28 -22.69
CA TRP A 568 -5.05 -24.28 -21.90
C TRP A 568 -5.84 -23.59 -20.79
N LYS A 569 -7.18 -23.67 -20.86
CA LYS A 569 -8.07 -23.09 -19.85
C LYS A 569 -8.20 -24.01 -18.64
N TYR A 570 -8.32 -23.42 -17.46
CA TYR A 570 -8.48 -24.18 -16.22
C TYR A 570 -9.70 -25.11 -16.29
N GLY A 571 -9.51 -26.39 -15.97
CA GLY A 571 -10.55 -27.43 -16.05
C GLY A 571 -10.82 -27.98 -17.46
N ALA A 572 -10.16 -27.47 -18.50
CA ALA A 572 -10.30 -28.00 -19.86
C ALA A 572 -9.57 -29.35 -20.01
N GLN A 573 -10.13 -30.23 -20.84
CA GLN A 573 -9.52 -31.52 -21.19
C GLN A 573 -8.61 -31.45 -22.44
N ASN A 574 -8.77 -30.40 -23.25
CA ASN A 574 -8.01 -30.17 -24.46
C ASN A 574 -7.58 -28.70 -24.50
N GLY A 575 -6.39 -28.44 -25.02
CA GLY A 575 -5.93 -27.08 -25.30
C GLY A 575 -6.45 -26.54 -26.63
N GLN A 576 -6.12 -25.29 -26.92
CA GLN A 576 -6.37 -24.62 -28.18
C GLN A 576 -5.04 -24.09 -28.72
N VAL A 577 -4.75 -24.35 -30.00
CA VAL A 577 -3.57 -23.75 -30.64
C VAL A 577 -3.81 -22.27 -30.83
N ILE A 578 -2.91 -21.43 -30.31
CA ILE A 578 -3.02 -19.97 -30.37
C ILE A 578 -1.91 -19.32 -31.23
N ALA A 579 -0.79 -20.03 -31.42
CA ALA A 579 0.26 -19.64 -32.34
C ALA A 579 0.97 -20.88 -32.91
N GLY A 580 1.45 -20.81 -34.15
CA GLY A 580 2.08 -21.94 -34.85
C GLY A 580 1.13 -23.09 -35.16
N GLY A 581 1.68 -24.30 -35.31
CA GLY A 581 0.90 -25.52 -35.65
C GLY A 581 0.54 -25.67 -37.14
N ASN A 582 1.01 -24.77 -38.02
CA ASN A 582 0.78 -24.81 -39.47
C ASN A 582 1.93 -25.48 -40.25
N GLY A 583 2.53 -26.51 -39.65
CA GLY A 583 3.68 -27.23 -40.21
C GLY A 583 5.04 -26.63 -39.83
N LYS A 584 6.10 -27.35 -40.17
CA LYS A 584 7.49 -26.95 -39.86
C LYS A 584 8.00 -25.96 -40.90
N GLY A 585 8.41 -24.78 -40.45
CA GLY A 585 9.05 -23.79 -41.30
C GLY A 585 9.26 -22.45 -40.58
N ASN A 586 9.58 -21.43 -41.37
CA ASN A 586 9.88 -20.08 -40.91
C ASN A 586 8.86 -19.03 -41.43
N GLY A 587 7.73 -19.49 -41.98
CA GLY A 587 6.62 -18.64 -42.38
C GLY A 587 6.11 -17.78 -41.23
N SER A 588 5.37 -16.71 -41.55
CA SER A 588 4.77 -15.84 -40.54
C SER A 588 3.71 -16.55 -39.70
N ASP A 589 3.08 -17.59 -40.22
CA ASP A 589 2.10 -18.44 -39.54
C ASP A 589 2.71 -19.72 -38.93
N GLN A 590 4.04 -19.85 -38.93
CA GLN A 590 4.76 -21.03 -38.48
C GLN A 590 5.74 -20.72 -37.34
N LEU A 591 5.91 -21.70 -36.47
CA LEU A 591 6.97 -21.76 -35.46
C LEU A 591 7.81 -23.01 -35.73
N LYS A 592 8.96 -23.10 -35.06
CA LYS A 592 9.83 -24.27 -35.05
C LYS A 592 10.49 -24.41 -33.69
N CYS A 593 10.12 -25.46 -32.99
CA CYS A 593 10.67 -25.84 -31.69
C CYS A 593 10.61 -24.69 -30.68
N PRO A 594 9.43 -24.07 -30.44
CA PRO A 594 9.32 -22.94 -29.53
C PRO A 594 9.69 -23.40 -28.11
N THR A 595 10.50 -22.59 -27.43
CA THR A 595 11.03 -22.97 -26.10
C THR A 595 10.42 -22.17 -24.97
N ASP A 596 9.95 -20.96 -25.26
CA ASP A 596 9.36 -20.09 -24.24
C ASP A 596 8.28 -19.15 -24.79
N VAL A 597 7.37 -18.72 -23.91
CA VAL A 597 6.26 -17.81 -24.23
C VAL A 597 5.89 -16.95 -23.02
N ILE A 598 5.64 -15.65 -23.23
CA ILE A 598 5.02 -14.76 -22.24
C ILE A 598 3.89 -13.95 -22.88
N VAL A 599 3.06 -13.33 -22.03
CA VAL A 599 2.02 -12.39 -22.46
C VAL A 599 2.51 -10.96 -22.31
N ASP A 600 2.54 -10.21 -23.41
CA ASP A 600 2.61 -8.75 -23.39
C ASP A 600 1.21 -8.16 -23.26
N LYS A 601 0.89 -7.76 -22.02
CA LYS A 601 -0.42 -7.22 -21.64
C LYS A 601 -0.70 -5.84 -22.23
N LYS A 602 0.35 -5.03 -22.45
CA LYS A 602 0.20 -3.66 -22.97
C LYS A 602 -0.36 -3.71 -24.39
N ASN A 603 0.15 -4.65 -25.19
CA ASN A 603 -0.23 -4.81 -26.59
C ASN A 603 -1.23 -5.94 -26.85
N GLY A 604 -1.58 -6.73 -25.83
CA GLY A 604 -2.49 -7.87 -25.98
C GLY A 604 -1.94 -8.98 -26.87
N SER A 605 -0.64 -9.26 -26.75
CA SER A 605 0.10 -10.19 -27.62
C SER A 605 0.90 -11.23 -26.84
N LEU A 606 1.29 -12.31 -27.52
CA LEU A 606 2.24 -13.31 -27.04
C LEU A 606 3.63 -12.97 -27.58
N ILE A 607 4.65 -13.05 -26.74
CA ILE A 607 6.05 -12.99 -27.17
C ILE A 607 6.61 -14.40 -27.03
N ILE A 608 7.17 -14.94 -28.12
CA ILE A 608 7.52 -16.36 -28.24
C ILE A 608 8.97 -16.49 -28.67
N CYS A 609 9.72 -17.33 -27.97
CA CYS A 609 11.04 -17.80 -28.39
C CYS A 609 10.87 -18.88 -29.46
N ASP A 610 11.09 -18.52 -30.72
CA ASP A 610 11.05 -19.42 -31.87
C ASP A 610 12.46 -19.97 -32.16
N TYR A 611 12.98 -20.73 -31.18
CA TYR A 611 14.37 -21.21 -31.11
C TYR A 611 14.84 -21.86 -32.41
N GLY A 612 14.05 -22.74 -33.02
CA GLY A 612 14.45 -23.48 -34.22
C GLY A 612 14.58 -22.61 -35.48
N ASN A 613 14.10 -21.37 -35.42
CA ASN A 613 14.22 -20.33 -36.45
C ASN A 613 15.12 -19.16 -36.00
N SER A 614 15.78 -19.26 -34.84
CA SER A 614 16.69 -18.24 -34.28
C SER A 614 16.07 -16.83 -34.24
N ARG A 615 14.83 -16.72 -33.75
CA ARG A 615 14.10 -15.45 -33.69
C ARG A 615 13.14 -15.39 -32.50
N VAL A 616 12.80 -14.17 -32.08
CA VAL A 616 11.66 -13.89 -31.18
C VAL A 616 10.52 -13.31 -32.00
N VAL A 617 9.32 -13.87 -31.82
CA VAL A 617 8.12 -13.42 -32.54
C VAL A 617 7.06 -12.88 -31.60
N GLN A 618 6.38 -11.83 -32.05
CA GLN A 618 5.18 -11.28 -31.42
C GLN A 618 3.94 -11.77 -32.16
N TRP A 619 2.96 -12.30 -31.43
CA TRP A 619 1.74 -12.89 -32.00
C TRP A 619 0.50 -12.30 -31.34
N SER A 620 -0.53 -11.92 -32.11
CA SER A 620 -1.77 -11.41 -31.51
C SER A 620 -2.47 -12.50 -30.68
N ARG A 621 -2.85 -12.17 -29.45
CA ARG A 621 -3.58 -13.09 -28.56
C ARG A 621 -5.05 -13.27 -28.99
N GLN A 622 -5.61 -12.32 -29.74
CA GLN A 622 -6.98 -12.38 -30.25
C GLN A 622 -6.97 -12.48 -31.78
N ASN A 623 -7.38 -13.62 -32.31
CA ASN A 623 -7.50 -13.88 -33.76
C ASN A 623 -6.19 -13.71 -34.57
N GLY A 624 -5.02 -13.86 -33.93
CA GLY A 624 -3.73 -13.80 -34.62
C GLY A 624 -3.50 -15.05 -35.48
N THR A 625 -3.37 -14.87 -36.80
CA THR A 625 -3.01 -15.95 -37.73
C THR A 625 -1.53 -15.94 -38.10
N ASN A 626 -0.84 -14.84 -37.86
CA ASN A 626 0.57 -14.63 -38.19
C ASN A 626 1.29 -13.95 -37.02
N GLY A 627 2.56 -14.30 -36.83
CA GLY A 627 3.51 -13.63 -35.95
C GLY A 627 4.44 -12.70 -36.72
N GLU A 628 4.83 -11.62 -36.06
CA GLU A 628 5.83 -10.66 -36.52
C GLU A 628 7.17 -10.95 -35.84
N THR A 629 8.26 -10.97 -36.60
CA THR A 629 9.61 -11.13 -36.03
C THR A 629 10.05 -9.80 -35.43
N ILE A 630 10.25 -9.78 -34.11
CA ILE A 630 10.68 -8.58 -33.37
C ILE A 630 12.17 -8.60 -33.02
N ILE A 631 12.79 -9.79 -32.95
CA ILE A 631 14.24 -9.97 -32.79
C ILE A 631 14.68 -11.12 -33.69
N SER A 632 15.73 -10.92 -34.48
CA SER A 632 16.32 -11.92 -35.37
C SER A 632 17.75 -12.29 -34.96
N ASP A 633 18.26 -13.38 -35.51
CA ASP A 633 19.61 -13.92 -35.25
C ASP A 633 19.89 -14.17 -33.76
N ILE A 634 18.94 -14.78 -33.07
CA ILE A 634 19.06 -15.11 -31.65
C ILE A 634 18.60 -16.55 -31.38
N ASP A 635 19.47 -17.39 -30.82
CA ASP A 635 19.10 -18.75 -30.40
C ASP A 635 18.42 -18.67 -29.03
N CYS A 636 17.27 -18.01 -29.04
CA CYS A 636 16.51 -17.65 -27.87
C CYS A 636 15.99 -18.89 -27.13
N ARG A 637 16.20 -18.95 -25.81
CA ARG A 637 15.81 -20.11 -25.00
C ARG A 637 14.88 -19.81 -23.85
N GLY A 638 15.14 -18.72 -23.14
CA GLY A 638 14.25 -18.16 -22.13
C GLY A 638 13.98 -16.70 -22.44
N LEU A 639 12.77 -16.26 -22.11
CA LEU A 639 12.34 -14.89 -22.31
C LEU A 639 11.59 -14.37 -21.08
N THR A 640 11.76 -13.10 -20.75
CA THR A 640 10.97 -12.44 -19.71
C THR A 640 10.84 -10.96 -20.00
N MET A 641 9.81 -10.32 -19.45
CA MET A 641 9.55 -8.90 -19.66
C MET A 641 9.33 -8.21 -18.32
N ASP A 642 10.03 -7.10 -18.11
CA ASP A 642 9.82 -6.30 -16.91
C ASP A 642 8.54 -5.44 -17.01
N LYS A 643 8.13 -4.86 -15.88
CA LYS A 643 6.93 -4.02 -15.78
C LYS A 643 6.95 -2.79 -16.70
N ASN A 644 8.12 -2.38 -17.19
CA ASN A 644 8.26 -1.25 -18.10
C ASN A 644 8.16 -1.68 -19.57
N GLY A 645 7.99 -2.98 -19.84
CA GLY A 645 7.95 -3.55 -21.18
C GLY A 645 9.33 -3.85 -21.77
N SER A 646 10.41 -3.84 -20.98
CA SER A 646 11.73 -4.22 -21.51
C SER A 646 11.80 -5.75 -21.61
N LEU A 647 12.15 -6.24 -22.79
CA LEU A 647 12.25 -7.66 -23.09
C LEU A 647 13.68 -8.16 -22.85
N TYR A 648 13.82 -9.25 -22.11
CA TYR A 648 15.08 -9.93 -21.85
C TYR A 648 15.04 -11.29 -22.54
N VAL A 649 16.14 -11.68 -23.15
CA VAL A 649 16.25 -12.95 -23.90
C VAL A 649 17.61 -13.57 -23.62
N SER A 650 17.62 -14.84 -23.23
CA SER A 650 18.85 -15.64 -23.18
C SER A 650 19.17 -16.19 -24.57
N ASP A 651 20.41 -15.97 -24.99
CA ASP A 651 20.92 -16.49 -26.25
C ASP A 651 21.87 -17.66 -25.99
N TRP A 652 21.42 -18.84 -26.38
CA TRP A 652 22.14 -20.08 -26.18
C TRP A 652 23.37 -20.18 -27.08
N ARG A 653 23.43 -19.45 -28.20
CA ARG A 653 24.55 -19.44 -29.14
C ARG A 653 25.69 -18.56 -28.67
N THR A 654 25.38 -17.36 -28.22
CA THR A 654 26.37 -16.36 -27.78
C THR A 654 26.71 -16.49 -26.29
N ASN A 655 25.95 -17.27 -25.52
CA ASN A 655 26.14 -17.49 -24.08
C ASN A 655 25.98 -16.21 -23.26
N GLU A 656 24.93 -15.45 -23.54
CA GLU A 656 24.65 -14.20 -22.83
C GLU A 656 23.14 -13.96 -22.71
N VAL A 657 22.78 -12.98 -21.89
CA VAL A 657 21.41 -12.46 -21.82
C VAL A 657 21.42 -11.02 -22.27
N ARG A 658 20.53 -10.70 -23.21
CA ARG A 658 20.37 -9.35 -23.75
C ARG A 658 19.02 -8.76 -23.36
N ARG A 659 18.96 -7.44 -23.23
CA ARG A 659 17.76 -6.65 -22.95
C ARG A 659 17.49 -5.66 -24.08
N TRP A 660 16.24 -5.59 -24.54
CA TRP A 660 15.71 -4.57 -25.43
C TRP A 660 14.64 -3.75 -24.72
N LYS A 661 14.75 -2.42 -24.79
CA LYS A 661 13.66 -1.50 -24.43
C LYS A 661 12.80 -1.18 -25.65
N GLU A 662 11.64 -0.60 -25.41
CA GLU A 662 10.74 -0.13 -26.47
C GLU A 662 11.47 0.79 -27.45
N GLY A 663 11.51 0.40 -28.72
CA GLY A 663 12.18 1.12 -29.81
C GLY A 663 13.67 0.81 -30.00
N GLU A 664 14.31 0.01 -29.15
CA GLU A 664 15.70 -0.44 -29.37
C GLU A 664 15.76 -1.53 -30.44
N THR A 665 16.64 -1.38 -31.43
CA THR A 665 16.90 -2.40 -32.46
C THR A 665 18.02 -3.36 -32.08
N GLU A 666 18.88 -2.98 -31.15
CA GLU A 666 20.00 -3.76 -30.66
C GLU A 666 19.88 -3.99 -29.15
N GLY A 667 20.13 -5.22 -28.71
CA GLY A 667 20.02 -5.61 -27.32
C GLY A 667 21.27 -5.26 -26.52
N THR A 668 21.09 -4.74 -25.31
CA THR A 668 22.19 -4.52 -24.36
C THR A 668 22.48 -5.81 -23.61
N ILE A 669 23.73 -6.25 -23.54
CA ILE A 669 24.14 -7.40 -22.69
C ILE A 669 23.94 -7.03 -21.22
N VAL A 670 23.27 -7.90 -20.47
CA VAL A 670 22.97 -7.71 -19.04
C VAL A 670 23.43 -8.86 -18.15
N ALA A 671 23.84 -9.99 -18.74
CA ALA A 671 24.51 -11.09 -18.05
C ALA A 671 25.36 -11.89 -19.05
N GLY A 672 26.52 -12.39 -18.62
CA GLY A 672 27.52 -12.97 -19.52
C GLY A 672 28.26 -11.90 -20.33
N GLY A 673 28.56 -12.19 -21.59
CA GLY A 673 29.19 -11.24 -22.52
C GLY A 673 30.70 -11.42 -22.73
N ASP A 674 31.38 -12.15 -21.85
CA ASP A 674 32.81 -12.49 -21.97
C ASP A 674 33.05 -13.90 -22.56
N GLY A 675 32.15 -14.34 -23.42
CA GLY A 675 32.21 -15.64 -24.09
C GLY A 675 31.81 -16.83 -23.22
N GLN A 676 32.02 -18.03 -23.76
CA GLN A 676 31.67 -19.28 -23.10
C GLN A 676 32.71 -19.65 -22.03
N GLY A 677 32.25 -19.90 -20.80
CA GLY A 677 33.10 -20.40 -19.72
C GLY A 677 32.38 -20.43 -18.37
N ASP A 678 33.11 -20.67 -17.29
CA ASP A 678 32.60 -20.83 -15.92
C ASP A 678 33.05 -19.72 -14.95
N HIS A 679 33.76 -18.69 -15.44
CA HIS A 679 34.03 -17.48 -14.67
C HIS A 679 32.75 -16.72 -14.32
N LEU A 680 32.82 -15.77 -13.38
CA LEU A 680 31.64 -15.06 -12.85
C LEU A 680 31.01 -14.06 -13.83
N ASN A 681 31.75 -13.67 -14.88
CA ASN A 681 31.31 -12.87 -16.03
C ASN A 681 30.94 -13.72 -17.26
N GLN A 682 31.01 -15.05 -17.16
CA GLN A 682 30.77 -15.97 -18.28
C GLN A 682 29.59 -16.90 -18.00
N LEU A 683 28.98 -17.39 -19.09
CA LEU A 683 27.89 -18.37 -19.07
C LEU A 683 28.20 -19.50 -20.04
N HIS A 684 27.51 -20.63 -19.89
CA HIS A 684 27.60 -21.78 -20.78
C HIS A 684 26.21 -22.38 -21.01
N ARG A 685 25.65 -22.05 -22.19
CA ARG A 685 24.29 -22.38 -22.62
C ARG A 685 23.23 -21.91 -21.61
N PRO A 686 23.10 -20.58 -21.43
CA PRO A 686 22.05 -20.03 -20.58
C PRO A 686 20.68 -20.45 -21.10
N ASN A 687 19.81 -20.91 -20.21
CA ASN A 687 18.49 -21.41 -20.58
C ASN A 687 17.40 -20.48 -20.04
N TYR A 688 16.93 -20.71 -18.81
CA TYR A 688 15.86 -19.91 -18.23
C TYR A 688 16.38 -18.59 -17.65
N ILE A 689 15.55 -17.55 -17.71
CA ILE A 689 15.84 -16.26 -17.11
C ILE A 689 14.70 -15.78 -16.22
N PHE A 690 15.03 -15.07 -15.16
CA PHE A 690 14.07 -14.35 -14.33
C PHE A 690 14.64 -12.97 -14.03
N VAL A 691 13.79 -11.95 -14.09
CA VAL A 691 14.18 -10.57 -13.76
C VAL A 691 13.37 -10.11 -12.56
N ASP A 692 14.06 -9.74 -11.48
CA ASP A 692 13.40 -9.19 -10.30
C ASP A 692 13.06 -7.70 -10.48
N GLU A 693 12.28 -7.15 -9.55
CA GLU A 693 11.88 -5.74 -9.59
C GLU A 693 13.05 -4.74 -9.49
N ASP A 694 14.22 -5.17 -9.00
CA ASP A 694 15.43 -4.35 -8.95
C ASP A 694 16.22 -4.44 -10.27
N HIS A 695 15.66 -5.12 -11.28
CA HIS A 695 16.26 -5.44 -12.56
C HIS A 695 17.53 -6.30 -12.44
N SER A 696 17.64 -7.12 -11.38
CA SER A 696 18.65 -8.17 -11.33
C SER A 696 18.22 -9.34 -12.21
N VAL A 697 19.16 -9.89 -12.96
CA VAL A 697 18.93 -10.96 -13.93
C VAL A 697 19.44 -12.27 -13.33
N TYR A 698 18.54 -13.23 -13.13
CA TYR A 698 18.87 -14.60 -12.76
C TYR A 698 18.90 -15.45 -14.01
N VAL A 699 19.93 -16.28 -14.15
CA VAL A 699 20.19 -17.07 -15.35
C VAL A 699 20.49 -18.51 -14.96
N SER A 700 19.80 -19.45 -15.60
CA SER A 700 20.09 -20.88 -15.47
C SER A 700 21.26 -21.17 -16.39
N ASP A 701 22.43 -21.34 -15.78
CA ASP A 701 23.68 -21.57 -16.47
C ASP A 701 23.87 -23.09 -16.66
N CYS A 702 23.10 -23.66 -17.61
CA CYS A 702 22.78 -25.08 -17.63
C CYS A 702 24.02 -25.97 -17.65
N LEU A 703 24.97 -25.69 -18.55
CA LEU A 703 26.15 -26.55 -18.69
C LEU A 703 27.26 -26.23 -17.68
N ASN A 704 27.13 -25.17 -16.88
CA ASN A 704 27.96 -24.95 -15.69
C ASN A 704 27.28 -25.44 -14.40
N HIS A 705 26.09 -26.04 -14.50
CA HIS A 705 25.42 -26.68 -13.36
C HIS A 705 25.18 -25.71 -12.18
N ARG A 706 24.80 -24.47 -12.49
CA ARG A 706 24.60 -23.41 -11.50
C ARG A 706 23.48 -22.46 -11.91
N VAL A 707 23.01 -21.68 -10.94
CA VAL A 707 22.18 -20.50 -11.18
C VAL A 707 22.98 -19.27 -10.78
N MET A 708 23.02 -18.30 -11.67
CA MET A 708 23.76 -17.06 -11.50
C MET A 708 22.81 -15.88 -11.39
N LYS A 709 23.16 -14.86 -10.60
CA LYS A 709 22.44 -13.60 -10.47
C LYS A 709 23.37 -12.44 -10.82
N TRP A 710 23.02 -11.61 -11.80
CA TRP A 710 23.65 -10.32 -12.07
C TRP A 710 22.80 -9.20 -11.48
N MET A 711 23.42 -8.38 -10.64
CA MET A 711 22.79 -7.12 -10.22
C MET A 711 22.82 -6.12 -11.39
N ARG A 712 21.87 -5.19 -11.43
CA ARG A 712 21.78 -4.18 -12.50
C ARG A 712 23.10 -3.42 -12.66
N GLY A 713 23.73 -3.56 -13.83
CA GLY A 713 24.98 -2.88 -14.17
C GLY A 713 26.24 -3.52 -13.58
N ALA A 714 26.15 -4.71 -12.98
CA ALA A 714 27.31 -5.46 -12.53
C ALA A 714 28.05 -6.09 -13.72
N GLU A 715 29.39 -6.08 -13.66
CA GLU A 715 30.26 -6.73 -14.64
C GLU A 715 30.32 -8.26 -14.42
N GLU A 716 30.18 -8.70 -13.17
CA GLU A 716 30.18 -10.10 -12.76
C GLU A 716 28.90 -10.47 -12.01
N GLY A 717 28.50 -11.75 -12.13
CA GLY A 717 27.39 -12.34 -11.40
C GLY A 717 27.83 -13.01 -10.11
N ILE A 718 26.85 -13.44 -9.32
CA ILE A 718 27.06 -14.26 -8.13
C ILE A 718 26.33 -15.60 -8.28
N VAL A 719 26.92 -16.68 -7.79
CA VAL A 719 26.26 -17.99 -7.74
C VAL A 719 25.21 -17.97 -6.63
N VAL A 720 23.97 -18.26 -6.96
CA VAL A 720 22.84 -18.30 -6.00
C VAL A 720 22.25 -19.70 -5.80
N ALA A 721 22.57 -20.66 -6.69
CA ALA A 721 22.29 -22.08 -6.48
C ALA A 721 23.31 -22.96 -7.22
N GLY A 722 23.66 -24.10 -6.64
CA GLY A 722 24.67 -25.01 -7.19
C GLY A 722 26.09 -24.45 -7.16
N GLY A 723 26.86 -24.62 -8.25
CA GLY A 723 28.23 -24.11 -8.36
C GLY A 723 29.32 -24.96 -7.71
N LYS A 724 28.99 -26.19 -7.29
CA LYS A 724 29.95 -27.22 -6.81
C LYS A 724 30.18 -28.32 -7.85
N GLY A 725 30.10 -27.96 -9.13
CA GLY A 725 30.16 -28.88 -10.26
C GLY A 725 28.88 -29.70 -10.43
N GLN A 726 28.90 -30.57 -11.44
CA GLN A 726 27.80 -31.49 -11.71
C GLN A 726 27.69 -32.57 -10.62
N GLY A 727 26.48 -32.81 -10.13
CA GLY A 727 26.21 -33.91 -9.19
C GLY A 727 24.79 -33.89 -8.66
N ASN A 728 24.49 -34.79 -7.71
CA ASN A 728 23.15 -34.95 -7.12
C ASN A 728 23.10 -34.71 -5.60
N SER A 729 24.21 -34.26 -4.99
CA SER A 729 24.21 -33.80 -3.59
C SER A 729 23.32 -32.55 -3.42
N LEU A 730 23.08 -32.14 -2.17
CA LEU A 730 22.29 -30.95 -1.88
C LEU A 730 23.00 -29.64 -2.25
N ALA A 731 24.32 -29.66 -2.44
CA ALA A 731 25.12 -28.52 -2.90
C ALA A 731 25.28 -28.45 -4.43
N GLN A 732 24.83 -29.48 -5.15
CA GLN A 732 25.08 -29.65 -6.58
C GLN A 732 23.79 -29.67 -7.40
N LEU A 733 23.92 -29.29 -8.66
CA LEU A 733 22.88 -29.34 -9.68
C LEU A 733 23.39 -30.14 -10.89
N SER A 734 22.48 -30.52 -11.78
CA SER A 734 22.76 -31.22 -13.02
C SER A 734 21.89 -30.68 -14.16
N CYS A 735 22.42 -29.70 -14.90
CA CYS A 735 21.75 -28.94 -15.95
C CYS A 735 20.41 -28.34 -15.50
N PRO A 736 20.44 -27.30 -14.65
CA PRO A 736 19.22 -26.61 -14.28
C PRO A 736 18.64 -25.92 -15.52
N THR A 737 17.37 -26.18 -15.87
CA THR A 737 16.74 -25.62 -17.09
C THR A 737 15.56 -24.70 -16.85
N GLY A 738 15.06 -24.62 -15.62
CA GLY A 738 13.95 -23.75 -15.23
C GLY A 738 14.15 -23.20 -13.82
N MET A 739 13.67 -21.99 -13.57
CA MET A 739 13.66 -21.44 -12.23
C MET A 739 12.53 -20.45 -12.00
N ILE A 740 12.15 -20.31 -10.73
CA ILE A 740 11.32 -19.20 -10.25
C ILE A 740 11.88 -18.72 -8.92
N ILE A 741 11.78 -17.41 -8.71
CA ILE A 741 12.25 -16.75 -7.50
C ILE A 741 11.00 -16.27 -6.76
N ASP A 742 10.88 -16.63 -5.48
CA ASP A 742 9.80 -16.09 -4.66
C ASP A 742 10.13 -14.68 -4.15
N HIS A 743 9.12 -14.04 -3.58
CA HIS A 743 9.24 -12.71 -2.97
C HIS A 743 10.28 -12.61 -1.82
N LEU A 744 10.75 -13.74 -1.27
CA LEU A 744 11.79 -13.80 -0.23
C LEU A 744 13.19 -13.96 -0.83
N GLY A 745 13.30 -14.06 -2.16
CA GLY A 745 14.57 -14.34 -2.84
C GLY A 745 14.96 -15.81 -2.84
N ASN A 746 14.10 -16.74 -2.42
CA ASN A 746 14.41 -18.17 -2.54
C ASN A 746 14.35 -18.59 -4.01
N VAL A 747 15.34 -19.35 -4.44
CA VAL A 747 15.48 -19.83 -5.82
C VAL A 747 14.97 -21.27 -5.90
N TYR A 748 13.86 -21.48 -6.61
CA TYR A 748 13.35 -22.80 -6.95
C TYR A 748 13.87 -23.18 -8.32
N VAL A 749 14.56 -24.31 -8.40
CA VAL A 749 15.30 -24.73 -9.58
C VAL A 749 14.81 -26.10 -10.02
N ALA A 750 14.46 -26.21 -11.30
CA ALA A 750 14.27 -27.49 -11.95
C ALA A 750 15.65 -28.09 -12.22
N ASP A 751 16.08 -29.00 -11.35
CA ASP A 751 17.34 -29.72 -11.44
C ASP A 751 17.17 -30.91 -12.40
N SER A 752 17.14 -30.57 -13.69
CA SER A 752 16.45 -31.38 -14.71
C SER A 752 17.03 -32.77 -14.88
N LYS A 753 18.36 -32.93 -14.93
CA LYS A 753 19.00 -34.25 -15.08
C LYS A 753 18.98 -35.07 -13.78
N ASN A 754 18.65 -34.45 -12.65
CA ASN A 754 18.44 -35.15 -11.38
C ASN A 754 16.93 -35.38 -11.09
N HIS A 755 16.04 -34.99 -12.01
CA HIS A 755 14.61 -35.29 -11.95
C HIS A 755 13.93 -34.81 -10.67
N ARG A 756 14.30 -33.62 -10.22
CA ARG A 756 13.83 -33.03 -8.95
C ARG A 756 13.70 -31.52 -9.06
N ILE A 757 12.88 -30.96 -8.18
CA ILE A 757 12.84 -29.51 -7.95
C ILE A 757 13.52 -29.24 -6.61
N MET A 758 14.47 -28.31 -6.63
CA MET A 758 15.26 -27.93 -5.47
C MET A 758 14.98 -26.47 -5.09
N ARG A 759 15.06 -26.15 -3.80
CA ARG A 759 14.96 -24.78 -3.28
C ARG A 759 16.27 -24.40 -2.61
N TRP A 760 16.82 -23.25 -3.00
CA TRP A 760 17.89 -22.57 -2.26
C TRP A 760 17.33 -21.34 -1.57
N CYS A 761 17.50 -21.26 -0.26
CA CYS A 761 17.28 -20.01 0.46
C CYS A 761 18.46 -19.06 0.25
N GLU A 762 18.22 -17.76 0.25
CA GLU A 762 19.28 -16.78 0.05
C GLU A 762 20.44 -16.96 1.04
N GLY A 763 21.67 -16.94 0.52
CA GLY A 763 22.90 -17.18 1.29
C GLY A 763 23.16 -18.64 1.68
N SER A 764 22.30 -19.59 1.31
CA SER A 764 22.50 -21.01 1.62
C SER A 764 23.57 -21.63 0.71
N THR A 765 24.43 -22.46 1.29
CA THR A 765 25.44 -23.24 0.55
C THR A 765 24.89 -24.53 -0.06
N GLU A 766 23.72 -24.97 0.41
CA GLU A 766 23.02 -26.19 -0.01
C GLU A 766 21.53 -25.89 -0.18
N GLY A 767 20.87 -26.66 -1.04
CA GLY A 767 19.43 -26.58 -1.26
C GLY A 767 18.67 -27.71 -0.56
N SER A 768 17.35 -27.67 -0.67
CA SER A 768 16.45 -28.74 -0.23
C SER A 768 15.61 -29.26 -1.38
N ILE A 769 15.40 -30.57 -1.43
CA ILE A 769 14.48 -31.18 -2.40
C ILE A 769 13.05 -30.86 -1.96
N ILE A 770 12.25 -30.24 -2.82
CA ILE A 770 10.83 -29.98 -2.53
C ILE A 770 9.89 -30.93 -3.27
N LEU A 771 10.27 -31.41 -4.44
CA LEU A 771 9.49 -32.34 -5.28
C LEU A 771 10.43 -33.27 -6.07
N GLY A 772 9.99 -34.50 -6.33
CA GLY A 772 10.77 -35.50 -7.06
C GLY A 772 12.00 -35.98 -6.27
N GLY A 773 13.05 -36.41 -6.98
CA GLY A 773 14.27 -36.95 -6.36
C GLY A 773 14.15 -38.40 -5.88
N ASN A 774 13.07 -39.07 -6.25
CA ASN A 774 12.73 -40.47 -5.98
C ASN A 774 12.84 -41.35 -7.25
N GLY A 775 13.71 -40.95 -8.18
CA GLY A 775 13.89 -41.58 -9.49
C GLY A 775 13.03 -40.94 -10.59
N ASP A 776 13.42 -41.16 -11.85
CA ASP A 776 12.58 -40.86 -13.00
C ASP A 776 11.36 -41.79 -13.07
N GLY A 777 10.27 -41.28 -13.64
CA GLY A 777 9.06 -42.07 -13.86
C GLY A 777 7.81 -41.21 -14.04
N GLU A 778 6.68 -41.88 -14.27
CA GLU A 778 5.40 -41.26 -14.60
C GLU A 778 4.44 -41.17 -13.39
N GLN A 779 4.83 -41.69 -12.22
CA GLN A 779 3.98 -41.62 -11.03
C GLN A 779 3.72 -40.16 -10.62
N PRO A 780 2.64 -39.87 -9.87
CA PRO A 780 2.30 -38.49 -9.46
C PRO A 780 3.39 -37.78 -8.66
N ASN A 781 4.23 -38.54 -7.95
CA ASN A 781 5.35 -38.01 -7.17
C ASN A 781 6.70 -38.13 -7.88
N GLN A 782 6.73 -38.56 -9.14
CA GLN A 782 7.93 -38.67 -9.96
C GLN A 782 7.90 -37.62 -11.07
N LEU A 783 9.08 -37.14 -11.42
CA LEU A 783 9.31 -36.19 -12.51
C LEU A 783 10.30 -36.80 -13.49
N TYR A 784 10.26 -36.37 -14.75
CA TYR A 784 11.26 -36.75 -15.75
C TYR A 784 11.67 -35.53 -16.57
N HIS A 785 12.90 -35.06 -16.28
CA HIS A 785 13.49 -33.85 -16.86
C HIS A 785 12.58 -32.61 -16.75
N PRO A 786 12.25 -32.16 -15.53
CA PRO A 786 11.45 -30.95 -15.35
C PRO A 786 12.16 -29.74 -15.97
N SER A 787 11.43 -28.86 -16.67
CA SER A 787 12.04 -27.78 -17.46
C SER A 787 11.54 -26.37 -17.16
N GLY A 788 10.25 -26.21 -16.85
CA GLY A 788 9.63 -24.92 -16.57
C GLY A 788 8.89 -24.97 -15.24
N LEU A 789 8.90 -23.85 -14.51
CA LEU A 789 8.26 -23.72 -13.21
C LEU A 789 7.38 -22.46 -13.19
N SER A 790 6.25 -22.51 -12.51
CA SER A 790 5.41 -21.33 -12.26
C SER A 790 4.60 -21.49 -10.98
N PHE A 791 4.28 -20.39 -10.31
CA PHE A 791 3.38 -20.37 -9.16
C PHE A 791 2.03 -19.75 -9.56
N ASP A 792 0.94 -20.28 -9.02
CA ASP A 792 -0.36 -19.60 -9.09
C ASP A 792 -0.58 -18.62 -7.92
N VAL A 793 -1.66 -17.84 -7.97
CA VAL A 793 -2.08 -16.95 -6.88
C VAL A 793 -2.18 -17.64 -5.53
N GLU A 794 -2.43 -18.95 -5.46
CA GLU A 794 -2.55 -19.70 -4.21
C GLU A 794 -1.20 -20.19 -3.70
N GLY A 795 -0.15 -20.11 -4.52
CA GLY A 795 1.20 -20.61 -4.25
C GLY A 795 1.40 -22.08 -4.59
N ASN A 796 0.46 -22.69 -5.32
CA ASN A 796 0.63 -24.04 -5.87
C ASN A 796 1.71 -24.00 -6.96
N LEU A 797 2.52 -25.06 -7.03
CA LEU A 797 3.65 -25.15 -7.95
C LEU A 797 3.26 -25.92 -9.21
N TYR A 798 3.39 -25.26 -10.36
CA TYR A 798 3.23 -25.86 -11.67
C TYR A 798 4.60 -26.24 -12.22
N VAL A 799 4.74 -27.50 -12.62
CA VAL A 799 5.97 -28.07 -13.15
C VAL A 799 5.73 -28.58 -14.56
N VAL A 800 6.54 -28.13 -15.51
CA VAL A 800 6.62 -28.71 -16.84
C VAL A 800 7.44 -29.99 -16.74
N ASP A 801 6.76 -31.13 -16.76
CA ASP A 801 7.34 -32.46 -16.68
C ASP A 801 7.63 -32.94 -18.12
N CYS A 802 8.65 -32.33 -18.72
CA CYS A 802 8.88 -32.30 -20.16
C CYS A 802 8.88 -33.69 -20.82
N TRP A 803 9.63 -34.64 -20.26
CA TRP A 803 9.77 -35.96 -20.88
C TRP A 803 8.61 -36.90 -20.57
N ASN A 804 7.79 -36.56 -19.58
CA ASN A 804 6.48 -37.19 -19.35
C ASN A 804 5.33 -36.49 -20.11
N HIS A 805 5.64 -35.49 -20.96
CA HIS A 805 4.69 -34.86 -21.88
C HIS A 805 3.47 -34.23 -21.17
N ARG A 806 3.69 -33.69 -19.96
CA ARG A 806 2.62 -33.19 -19.10
C ARG A 806 3.02 -31.96 -18.30
N ILE A 807 2.01 -31.21 -17.86
CA ILE A 807 2.13 -30.17 -16.84
C ILE A 807 1.51 -30.71 -15.56
N GLN A 808 2.25 -30.68 -14.47
CA GLN A 808 1.78 -31.11 -13.15
C GLN A 808 1.56 -29.91 -12.23
N LYS A 809 0.45 -29.88 -11.51
CA LYS A 809 0.17 -28.97 -10.40
C LYS A 809 0.39 -29.70 -9.09
N PHE A 810 1.18 -29.12 -8.20
CA PHE A 810 1.37 -29.59 -6.84
C PHE A 810 0.73 -28.57 -5.90
N ASP A 811 -0.29 -28.99 -5.17
CA ASP A 811 -0.95 -28.10 -4.20
C ASP A 811 -0.03 -27.84 -3.01
N ILE A 812 -0.17 -26.66 -2.40
CA ILE A 812 0.41 -26.40 -1.09
C ILE A 812 -0.11 -27.44 -0.08
N ASP A 813 0.80 -27.94 0.74
CA ASP A 813 0.47 -28.72 1.93
C ASP A 813 0.22 -27.77 3.10
N LEU A 814 -1.01 -27.76 3.61
CA LEU A 814 -1.47 -26.87 4.68
C LEU A 814 -1.33 -27.51 6.08
N ASN A 815 -0.81 -28.74 6.15
CA ASN A 815 -0.66 -29.50 7.40
C ASN A 815 0.71 -29.36 8.07
#